data_AF-A0A1V6H160-F1
#
_entry.id   AF-A0A1V6H160-F1
#
_cell.length_a   1.000
_cell.length_b   1.000
_cell.length_c   1.000
_cell.angle_alpha   90.00
_cell.angle_beta   90.00
_cell.angle_gamma   90.00
#
_symmetry.space_group_name_H-M   'P 1'
#
loop_
_entity.id
_entity.type
_entity.pdbx_description
1 polymer ?
#
loop_
_entity_poly.entity_id
_entity_poly.type
_entity_poly.pdbx_seq_one_letter_code
_entity_poly.pdbx_strand_id
1 'polypeptide(L)'
;MKQTVLFCGLLVLVLTVFTVCAVEKTWTGGAGDAWVSSAANWSPPGAPADGDTLRFANSQALSVVNDLTGRAYGGITTTGSGAVTLANAGQGFSLSGGIAVEGSGALNIDVPIAIDSAVVFTLTNAPLYVYKAISGTGSITLEGGKILYAKDAVTLTGGITVNLGRIVVEKTSFVAPVTLNQYKVGSTGYVSLSINANGTYAIPITISGNDGSGHTLTCPPGIHVTNTAPVTVAPGTYTRWCPNGSMTYAGGIILQEPYVGGTMSVVFNGNNVLRDVPLAIANSVYADNGIFRFAVSGNTYADLRCLTKTIFTDVPDALDPNANVVFGAGYTKTGSLDLNGNSQTINRPVLSTLDGLAASDYSLTSSSGPATLTCRASGDSLFFGTLGGALSLAWEPLSDSYALTLTGRVSQTAGTLRVTAGTLRLAADTAFPALSGLIATGTGILSLATPQVAVVPVTLADSAVLDLPDGLTFACQSARVDGTTLTVGVYTAASTVNGRPFITGSGTLTVLAVPLAETLCTWTGAGADTRFSNPDNWDVAPAFDGSETFLFDAAGSEARVDGQFNVGALRFNRSTGFSITPDNAQSRLKLGLGDITVLNPPGAAAPVTNTLAVALELTLAHECLVTNNQTLAITAAVSGGSPTHPLVKDGDGTLSLTGTNTFESPLVLSNGLVMANTGTALGHPSNTITIARATSASGNTWATRGPLYFTDAVATNDRPIIVAPAVSYIGQIYPNAGTLVLNGAFTFMSNGRIDNPGTLLFRGGFTCLNANPWMQTWANRVMRFEDIPLDLGSRSISIDNEGTFHVCTTNNTWSSVGLYKSVFLCGAENCLPTNSFVTFGVSYASRGYLELNGFNQQVKYLTYTPSSNAPTNMAVRSSAPATLTLQGDTGTRVFIGYFTNRVSLCHRNTGTLALTGPTSASVTDGELRIEAGAVSFRNGATWQGSTNITVTAGTLSVEGGSGTTFGGNDPEVNRTQLNLTSAATVNLAAGVTEYVNTATLDGRRLPVGTYGSAASGAQHQSERFTGTGVLIVMREERTGTLFTLR
;
A
#
# COMPACT_ATOMS: atom_id res chain seq x y z
N MET A 1 -39.38 -83.08 53.51
CA MET A 1 -39.20 -83.92 54.72
C MET A 1 -38.95 -83.01 55.91
N LYS A 2 -39.69 -83.26 57.00
CA LYS A 2 -39.51 -82.95 58.44
C LYS A 2 -38.12 -82.40 58.87
N GLN A 3 -37.94 -81.62 59.93
CA GLN A 3 -38.74 -80.92 60.97
C GLN A 3 -37.69 -80.35 61.97
N THR A 4 -38.10 -79.38 62.81
CA THR A 4 -37.53 -79.03 64.15
C THR A 4 -36.37 -78.00 64.16
N VAL A 5 -36.48 -76.73 64.60
CA VAL A 5 -37.06 -76.04 65.79
C VAL A 5 -36.04 -75.84 66.96
N LEU A 6 -36.10 -74.61 67.54
CA LEU A 6 -35.81 -74.13 68.92
C LEU A 6 -34.53 -73.23 69.09
N PHE A 7 -34.62 -71.89 69.21
CA PHE A 7 -34.95 -71.02 70.40
C PHE A 7 -33.90 -71.15 71.55
N CYS A 8 -33.38 -70.13 72.25
CA CYS A 8 -33.75 -68.72 72.46
C CYS A 8 -32.63 -68.00 73.27
N GLY A 9 -32.56 -66.65 73.30
CA GLY A 9 -31.75 -65.97 74.33
C GLY A 9 -31.37 -64.47 74.21
N LEU A 10 -32.26 -63.60 73.75
CA LEU A 10 -32.35 -62.16 74.06
C LEU A 10 -31.07 -61.26 73.96
N LEU A 11 -30.91 -60.65 72.76
CA LEU A 11 -29.96 -59.57 72.47
C LEU A 11 -30.57 -58.22 72.88
N VAL A 12 -30.03 -57.58 73.92
CA VAL A 12 -30.29 -56.15 74.23
C VAL A 12 -29.36 -55.31 73.35
N LEU A 13 -29.95 -54.69 72.34
CA LEU A 13 -29.32 -53.79 71.37
C LEU A 13 -29.00 -52.45 72.06
N VAL A 14 -27.79 -52.31 72.60
CA VAL A 14 -27.20 -50.98 72.85
C VAL A 14 -26.72 -50.46 71.50
N LEU A 15 -27.59 -49.72 70.80
CA LEU A 15 -27.17 -48.84 69.71
C LEU A 15 -26.30 -47.74 70.32
N THR A 16 -25.00 -48.01 70.43
CA THR A 16 -24.01 -46.94 70.40
C THR A 16 -24.07 -46.38 68.99
N VAL A 17 -24.81 -45.29 68.82
CA VAL A 17 -24.63 -44.40 67.69
C VAL A 17 -23.22 -43.85 67.84
N PHE A 18 -22.24 -44.51 67.21
CA PHE A 18 -20.96 -43.85 66.98
C PHE A 18 -21.27 -42.63 66.14
N THR A 19 -21.22 -41.46 66.76
CA THR A 19 -21.06 -40.21 66.04
C THR A 19 -19.75 -40.38 65.28
N VAL A 20 -19.83 -40.57 63.96
CA VAL A 20 -18.63 -40.54 63.12
C VAL A 20 -18.13 -39.11 63.21
N CYS A 21 -17.10 -38.90 64.03
CA CYS A 21 -16.40 -37.63 64.09
C CYS A 21 -15.64 -37.48 62.76
N ALA A 22 -15.75 -36.32 62.12
CA ALA A 22 -14.90 -35.95 60.99
C ALA A 22 -13.42 -36.10 61.38
N VAL A 23 -12.63 -36.79 60.56
CA VAL A 23 -11.19 -37.00 60.77
C VAL A 23 -10.41 -36.51 59.53
N GLU A 24 -9.21 -35.97 59.74
CA GLU A 24 -8.27 -35.70 58.64
C GLU A 24 -7.64 -37.02 58.16
N LYS A 25 -7.85 -37.34 56.87
CA LYS A 25 -7.30 -38.49 56.18
C LYS A 25 -6.13 -38.05 55.30
N THR A 26 -4.91 -38.40 55.69
CA THR A 26 -3.70 -38.09 54.90
C THR A 26 -3.37 -39.24 53.95
N TRP A 27 -3.18 -38.94 52.66
CA TRP A 27 -2.79 -39.93 51.66
C TRP A 27 -1.35 -40.41 51.86
N THR A 28 -1.17 -41.71 52.05
CA THR A 28 0.14 -42.38 52.19
C THR A 28 0.50 -43.22 50.97
N GLY A 29 -0.48 -43.67 50.18
CA GLY A 29 -0.28 -44.60 49.06
C GLY A 29 0.12 -46.01 49.50
N GLY A 30 -0.11 -46.37 50.77
CA GLY A 30 0.36 -47.62 51.37
C GLY A 30 -0.26 -48.92 50.83
N ALA A 31 -1.34 -48.87 50.04
CA ALA A 31 -1.97 -50.05 49.44
C ALA A 31 -1.30 -50.50 48.13
N GLY A 32 -0.45 -49.66 47.52
CA GLY A 32 0.18 -49.95 46.23
C GLY A 32 -0.73 -49.77 45.01
N ASP A 33 -1.96 -49.29 45.21
CA ASP A 33 -2.90 -48.87 44.18
C ASP A 33 -3.19 -47.36 44.29
N ALA A 34 -4.01 -46.83 43.38
CA ALA A 34 -4.39 -45.41 43.34
C ALA A 34 -5.80 -45.12 43.91
N TRP A 35 -6.46 -46.09 44.55
CA TRP A 35 -7.91 -46.02 44.80
C TRP A 35 -8.21 -45.31 46.13
N VAL A 36 -9.19 -44.42 46.15
CA VAL A 36 -9.63 -43.70 47.37
C VAL A 36 -10.27 -44.68 48.37
N SER A 37 -10.95 -45.72 47.92
CA SER A 37 -11.55 -46.74 48.78
C SER A 37 -10.56 -47.65 49.50
N SER A 38 -9.29 -47.73 49.05
CA SER A 38 -8.27 -48.59 49.65
C SER A 38 -7.83 -48.05 51.01
N ALA A 39 -8.27 -48.72 52.08
CA ALA A 39 -8.05 -48.29 53.47
C ALA A 39 -6.57 -48.05 53.84
N ALA A 40 -5.65 -48.79 53.24
CA ALA A 40 -4.21 -48.68 53.49
C ALA A 40 -3.54 -47.46 52.80
N ASN A 41 -4.24 -46.79 51.88
CA ASN A 41 -3.76 -45.55 51.26
C ASN A 41 -3.93 -44.33 52.17
N TRP A 42 -4.56 -44.47 53.33
CA TRP A 42 -4.89 -43.36 54.22
C TRP A 42 -4.31 -43.54 55.62
N SER A 43 -3.93 -42.43 56.24
CA SER A 43 -3.57 -42.35 57.66
C SER A 43 -4.49 -41.35 58.37
N PRO A 44 -5.19 -41.73 59.46
CA PRO A 44 -5.28 -43.09 60.01
C PRO A 44 -5.96 -44.07 59.03
N PRO A 45 -5.61 -45.38 59.06
CA PRO A 45 -6.16 -46.39 58.13
C PRO A 45 -7.69 -46.39 58.07
N GLY A 46 -8.22 -46.62 56.87
CA GLY A 46 -9.66 -46.64 56.58
C GLY A 46 -10.03 -45.66 55.47
N ALA A 47 -10.89 -46.09 54.56
CA ALA A 47 -11.40 -45.24 53.47
C ALA A 47 -12.06 -43.96 54.03
N PRO A 48 -11.95 -42.81 53.35
CA PRO A 48 -12.62 -41.58 53.78
C PRO A 48 -14.13 -41.74 53.85
N ALA A 49 -14.72 -41.27 54.95
CA ALA A 49 -16.15 -41.23 55.22
C ALA A 49 -16.72 -39.81 55.04
N ASP A 50 -18.03 -39.66 55.17
CA ASP A 50 -18.67 -38.35 55.10
C ASP A 50 -18.25 -37.48 56.29
N GLY A 51 -17.90 -36.22 56.02
CA GLY A 51 -17.33 -35.27 56.97
C GLY A 51 -15.80 -35.25 57.03
N ASP A 52 -15.12 -36.30 56.58
CA ASP A 52 -13.64 -36.37 56.62
C ASP A 52 -13.00 -35.29 55.72
N THR A 53 -11.85 -34.75 56.17
CA THR A 53 -11.01 -33.87 55.34
C THR A 53 -9.89 -34.68 54.68
N LEU A 54 -9.56 -34.38 53.42
CA LEU A 54 -8.52 -35.09 52.69
C LEU A 54 -7.24 -34.27 52.67
N ARG A 55 -6.10 -34.87 53.01
CA ARG A 55 -4.79 -34.21 52.97
C ARG A 55 -3.79 -34.95 52.09
N PHE A 56 -3.13 -34.20 51.21
CA PHE A 56 -2.03 -34.68 50.37
C PHE A 56 -0.74 -33.90 50.68
N ALA A 57 0.27 -34.59 51.19
CA ALA A 57 1.54 -33.99 51.63
C ALA A 57 2.75 -34.49 50.82
N ASN A 58 2.51 -35.16 49.69
CA ASN A 58 3.52 -35.87 48.92
C ASN A 58 4.44 -34.90 48.16
N SER A 59 5.74 -35.20 48.14
CA SER A 59 6.74 -34.42 47.40
C SER A 59 6.82 -34.79 45.91
N GLN A 60 6.33 -35.98 45.55
CA GLN A 60 6.23 -36.48 44.17
C GLN A 60 4.82 -36.29 43.62
N ALA A 61 4.70 -36.19 42.29
CA ALA A 61 3.40 -36.08 41.64
C ALA A 61 2.53 -37.33 41.92
N LEU A 62 1.26 -37.10 42.20
CA LEU A 62 0.31 -38.12 42.61
C LEU A 62 -0.90 -38.14 41.67
N SER A 63 -1.29 -39.33 41.24
CA SER A 63 -2.55 -39.57 40.51
C SER A 63 -3.42 -40.50 41.33
N VAL A 64 -4.43 -39.94 41.99
CA VAL A 64 -5.42 -40.64 42.81
C VAL A 64 -6.69 -40.84 42.02
N VAL A 65 -7.37 -41.96 42.21
CA VAL A 65 -8.63 -42.30 41.55
C VAL A 65 -9.74 -42.31 42.58
N ASN A 66 -10.67 -41.34 42.49
CA ASN A 66 -11.89 -41.37 43.29
C ASN A 66 -12.87 -42.40 42.73
N ASP A 67 -12.97 -43.54 43.41
CA ASP A 67 -13.87 -44.65 43.12
C ASP A 67 -15.07 -44.71 44.07
N LEU A 68 -15.15 -43.79 45.04
CA LEU A 68 -16.29 -43.64 45.94
C LEU A 68 -17.40 -42.80 45.29
N THR A 69 -18.65 -43.13 45.60
CA THR A 69 -19.85 -42.48 45.03
C THR A 69 -20.59 -41.68 46.10
N GLY A 70 -20.87 -40.40 45.82
CA GLY A 70 -21.80 -39.57 46.62
C GLY A 70 -21.30 -39.19 48.01
N ARG A 71 -19.97 -39.14 48.22
CA ARG A 71 -19.36 -38.74 49.50
C ARG A 71 -19.41 -37.24 49.72
N ALA A 72 -19.50 -36.83 50.98
CA ALA A 72 -19.41 -35.44 51.41
C ALA A 72 -18.12 -35.21 52.19
N TYR A 73 -17.12 -34.53 51.62
CA TYR A 73 -15.86 -34.26 52.32
C TYR A 73 -15.88 -32.90 53.02
N GLY A 74 -15.26 -32.85 54.21
CA GLY A 74 -15.09 -31.64 55.01
C GLY A 74 -14.07 -30.65 54.44
N GLY A 75 -13.34 -31.01 53.38
CA GLY A 75 -12.35 -30.16 52.71
C GLY A 75 -11.18 -30.94 52.12
N ILE A 76 -10.35 -30.27 51.31
CA ILE A 76 -9.15 -30.86 50.70
C ILE A 76 -7.94 -29.94 50.90
N THR A 77 -6.85 -30.45 51.46
CA THR A 77 -5.62 -29.69 51.72
C THR A 77 -4.43 -30.34 51.02
N THR A 78 -3.66 -29.55 50.27
CA THR A 78 -2.38 -29.98 49.66
C THR A 78 -1.23 -29.16 50.23
N THR A 79 -0.19 -29.83 50.73
CA THR A 79 0.98 -29.20 51.40
C THR A 79 2.33 -29.58 50.79
N GLY A 80 2.35 -30.61 49.93
CA GLY A 80 3.58 -31.12 49.31
C GLY A 80 3.98 -30.38 48.04
N SER A 81 5.17 -30.69 47.51
CA SER A 81 5.70 -30.11 46.27
C SER A 81 5.23 -30.82 44.99
N GLY A 82 4.64 -32.02 45.10
CA GLY A 82 4.14 -32.77 43.96
C GLY A 82 2.75 -32.30 43.52
N ALA A 83 2.48 -32.26 42.22
CA ALA A 83 1.13 -32.03 41.72
C ALA A 83 0.22 -33.21 42.09
N VAL A 84 -1.03 -32.93 42.49
CA VAL A 84 -2.02 -33.95 42.83
C VAL A 84 -3.12 -33.93 41.79
N THR A 85 -3.45 -35.09 41.22
CA THR A 85 -4.60 -35.27 40.34
C THR A 85 -5.58 -36.24 40.96
N LEU A 86 -6.79 -35.77 41.26
CA LEU A 86 -7.93 -36.62 41.61
C LEU A 86 -8.70 -36.92 40.32
N ALA A 87 -8.42 -38.07 39.73
CA ALA A 87 -9.11 -38.62 38.57
C ALA A 87 -10.47 -39.21 38.97
N ASN A 88 -11.44 -39.13 38.07
CA ASN A 88 -12.76 -39.71 38.31
C ASN A 88 -12.88 -41.14 37.78
N ALA A 89 -13.17 -42.09 38.67
CA ALA A 89 -13.68 -43.42 38.30
C ALA A 89 -15.06 -43.72 38.92
N GLY A 90 -15.64 -42.77 39.67
CA GLY A 90 -16.92 -42.90 40.37
C GLY A 90 -17.96 -41.84 39.95
N GLN A 91 -18.93 -41.58 40.84
CA GLN A 91 -19.77 -40.38 40.82
C GLN A 91 -19.07 -39.25 41.60
N GLY A 92 -19.44 -37.99 41.35
CA GLY A 92 -18.85 -36.83 42.04
C GLY A 92 -18.97 -36.86 43.58
N PHE A 93 -18.40 -35.83 44.23
CA PHE A 93 -18.50 -35.64 45.69
C PHE A 93 -19.00 -34.25 46.05
N SER A 94 -19.55 -34.08 47.25
CA SER A 94 -19.85 -32.77 47.81
C SER A 94 -18.76 -32.28 48.75
N LEU A 95 -18.62 -30.95 48.87
CA LEU A 95 -17.72 -30.30 49.82
C LEU A 95 -18.55 -29.49 50.82
N SER A 96 -18.37 -29.77 52.11
CA SER A 96 -18.91 -28.96 53.21
C SER A 96 -17.88 -28.00 53.80
N GLY A 97 -16.60 -28.15 53.44
CA GLY A 97 -15.53 -27.21 53.77
C GLY A 97 -14.56 -26.96 52.61
N GLY A 98 -13.54 -26.14 52.88
CA GLY A 98 -12.71 -25.49 51.88
C GLY A 98 -11.67 -26.36 51.16
N ILE A 99 -11.02 -25.76 50.17
CA ILE A 99 -9.82 -26.31 49.52
C ILE A 99 -8.63 -25.41 49.86
N ALA A 100 -7.54 -25.99 50.37
CA ALA A 100 -6.30 -25.28 50.64
C ALA A 100 -5.16 -25.84 49.76
N VAL A 101 -4.54 -24.98 48.96
CA VAL A 101 -3.35 -25.29 48.15
C VAL A 101 -2.16 -24.51 48.71
N GLU A 102 -1.53 -25.12 49.72
CA GLU A 102 -0.38 -24.59 50.45
C GLU A 102 0.94 -25.14 49.91
N GLY A 103 0.91 -26.24 49.16
CA GLY A 103 2.06 -26.79 48.45
C GLY A 103 2.42 -26.05 47.17
N SER A 104 3.63 -26.29 46.65
CA SER A 104 4.07 -25.72 45.36
C SER A 104 3.59 -26.52 44.13
N GLY A 105 3.02 -27.72 44.34
CA GLY A 105 2.38 -28.52 43.30
C GLY A 105 0.92 -28.13 43.08
N ALA A 106 0.46 -28.12 41.82
CA ALA A 106 -0.94 -27.83 41.49
C ALA A 106 -1.90 -28.94 41.95
N LEU A 107 -3.13 -28.57 42.28
CA LEU A 107 -4.22 -29.51 42.53
C LEU A 107 -5.12 -29.59 41.29
N ASN A 108 -5.30 -30.78 40.75
CA ASN A 108 -6.16 -31.09 39.61
C ASN A 108 -7.34 -31.95 40.09
N ILE A 109 -8.55 -31.43 40.03
CA ILE A 109 -9.77 -32.17 40.35
C ILE A 109 -10.49 -32.47 39.04
N ASP A 110 -10.45 -33.73 38.62
CA ASP A 110 -11.15 -34.23 37.43
C ASP A 110 -12.43 -34.97 37.79
N VAL A 111 -13.09 -34.53 38.87
CA VAL A 111 -14.31 -35.10 39.45
C VAL A 111 -15.36 -33.98 39.60
N PRO A 112 -16.66 -34.20 39.30
CA PRO A 112 -17.70 -33.21 39.58
C PRO A 112 -17.81 -32.90 41.07
N ILE A 113 -17.96 -31.62 41.42
CA ILE A 113 -18.02 -31.14 42.81
C ILE A 113 -19.38 -30.50 43.09
N ALA A 114 -20.06 -30.93 44.15
CA ALA A 114 -21.25 -30.26 44.69
C ALA A 114 -20.90 -29.39 45.92
N ILE A 115 -21.40 -28.16 45.99
CA ILE A 115 -21.16 -27.21 47.09
C ILE A 115 -22.51 -26.59 47.47
N ASP A 116 -23.03 -26.97 48.63
CA ASP A 116 -24.33 -26.52 49.14
C ASP A 116 -24.23 -25.58 50.36
N SER A 117 -23.00 -25.30 50.83
CA SER A 117 -22.67 -24.32 51.87
C SER A 117 -21.61 -23.34 51.38
N ALA A 118 -21.38 -22.26 52.11
CA ALA A 118 -20.27 -21.36 51.83
C ALA A 118 -18.93 -22.03 52.16
N VAL A 119 -17.99 -22.04 51.22
CA VAL A 119 -16.64 -22.60 51.39
C VAL A 119 -15.57 -21.59 50.98
N VAL A 120 -14.36 -21.75 51.52
CA VAL A 120 -13.20 -20.91 51.19
C VAL A 120 -12.16 -21.74 50.46
N PHE A 121 -11.71 -21.26 49.30
CA PHE A 121 -10.58 -21.82 48.55
C PHE A 121 -9.35 -20.94 48.78
N THR A 122 -8.41 -21.43 49.57
CA THR A 122 -7.16 -20.73 49.91
C THR A 122 -6.03 -21.24 49.04
N LEU A 123 -5.74 -20.55 47.94
CA LEU A 123 -4.73 -20.95 46.96
C LEU A 123 -3.47 -20.09 47.12
N THR A 124 -2.54 -20.52 47.96
CA THR A 124 -1.39 -19.69 48.37
C THR A 124 -0.18 -19.86 47.44
N ASN A 125 0.15 -21.09 47.06
CA ASN A 125 1.43 -21.40 46.42
C ASN A 125 1.32 -21.93 44.99
N ALA A 126 0.23 -22.63 44.64
CA ALA A 126 0.00 -23.19 43.30
C ALA A 126 -1.46 -23.02 42.84
N PRO A 127 -1.76 -23.16 41.53
CA PRO A 127 -3.13 -23.09 41.01
C PRO A 127 -3.97 -24.33 41.33
N LEU A 128 -5.29 -24.15 41.30
CA LEU A 128 -6.30 -25.20 41.34
C LEU A 128 -6.96 -25.33 39.97
N TYR A 129 -6.97 -26.55 39.42
CA TYR A 129 -7.66 -26.89 38.18
C TYR A 129 -8.87 -27.77 38.49
N VAL A 130 -10.06 -27.34 38.09
CA VAL A 130 -11.28 -28.15 38.20
C VAL A 130 -11.78 -28.45 36.79
N TYR A 131 -11.63 -29.71 36.38
CA TYR A 131 -11.89 -30.19 35.01
C TYR A 131 -13.35 -30.60 34.76
N LYS A 132 -14.15 -30.74 35.81
CA LYS A 132 -15.58 -31.12 35.77
C LYS A 132 -16.47 -30.08 36.45
N ALA A 133 -17.77 -30.26 36.33
CA ALA A 133 -18.75 -29.29 36.79
C ALA A 133 -18.66 -28.99 38.31
N ILE A 134 -18.87 -27.72 38.67
CA ILE A 134 -19.10 -27.26 40.04
C ILE A 134 -20.57 -26.83 40.14
N SER A 135 -21.33 -27.43 41.04
CA SER A 135 -22.78 -27.19 41.16
C SER A 135 -23.22 -27.08 42.62
N GLY A 136 -24.43 -26.55 42.86
CA GLY A 136 -25.04 -26.52 44.19
C GLY A 136 -25.51 -25.12 44.59
N THR A 137 -26.05 -25.00 45.80
CA THR A 137 -26.63 -23.74 46.28
C THR A 137 -25.64 -22.85 47.03
N GLY A 138 -24.47 -23.38 47.38
CA GLY A 138 -23.43 -22.72 48.15
C GLY A 138 -22.64 -21.68 47.37
N SER A 139 -21.57 -21.18 48.01
CA SER A 139 -20.69 -20.15 47.46
C SER A 139 -19.22 -20.48 47.70
N ILE A 140 -18.35 -19.95 46.83
CA ILE A 140 -16.89 -20.05 46.99
C ILE A 140 -16.33 -18.68 47.29
N THR A 141 -15.48 -18.57 48.30
CA THR A 141 -14.59 -17.41 48.49
C THR A 141 -13.16 -17.80 48.12
N LEU A 142 -12.56 -17.13 47.13
CA LEU A 142 -11.20 -17.37 46.66
C LEU A 142 -10.20 -16.41 47.31
N GLU A 143 -9.16 -16.99 47.93
CA GLU A 143 -8.08 -16.29 48.63
C GLU A 143 -6.70 -16.88 48.28
N GLY A 144 -5.63 -16.26 48.80
CA GLY A 144 -4.24 -16.76 48.67
C GLY A 144 -3.47 -16.27 47.44
N GLY A 145 -4.13 -15.66 46.45
CA GLY A 145 -3.46 -14.97 45.34
C GLY A 145 -3.10 -15.82 44.12
N LYS A 146 -3.44 -17.11 44.12
CA LYS A 146 -3.28 -17.99 42.95
C LYS A 146 -4.57 -18.13 42.15
N ILE A 147 -4.54 -19.02 41.15
CA ILE A 147 -5.55 -19.11 40.09
C ILE A 147 -6.44 -20.33 40.30
N LEU A 148 -7.75 -20.12 40.25
CA LEU A 148 -8.76 -21.15 40.06
C LEU A 148 -9.10 -21.25 38.57
N TYR A 149 -8.79 -22.38 37.94
CA TYR A 149 -9.23 -22.71 36.58
C TYR A 149 -10.53 -23.51 36.63
N ALA A 150 -11.65 -22.86 36.33
CA ALA A 150 -12.95 -23.47 36.12
C ALA A 150 -13.07 -23.91 34.66
N LYS A 151 -12.73 -25.18 34.39
CA LYS A 151 -12.64 -25.72 33.02
C LYS A 151 -13.95 -26.32 32.51
N ASP A 152 -14.99 -26.38 33.33
CA ASP A 152 -16.31 -26.89 32.97
C ASP A 152 -17.44 -26.00 33.52
N ALA A 153 -18.69 -26.47 33.43
CA ALA A 153 -19.86 -25.75 33.93
C ALA A 153 -19.74 -25.38 35.41
N VAL A 154 -20.13 -24.15 35.76
CA VAL A 154 -20.25 -23.69 37.15
C VAL A 154 -21.63 -23.08 37.34
N THR A 155 -22.47 -23.74 38.12
CA THR A 155 -23.89 -23.43 38.32
C THR A 155 -24.24 -23.09 39.77
N LEU A 156 -23.26 -22.58 40.53
CA LEU A 156 -23.44 -22.16 41.92
C LEU A 156 -24.38 -20.96 42.03
N THR A 157 -25.49 -21.10 42.76
CA THR A 157 -26.42 -19.98 42.98
C THR A 157 -25.90 -18.97 43.99
N GLY A 158 -25.08 -19.41 44.96
CA GLY A 158 -24.42 -18.52 45.92
C GLY A 158 -23.21 -17.76 45.34
N GLY A 159 -22.79 -18.10 44.12
CA GLY A 159 -21.74 -17.39 43.38
C GLY A 159 -20.31 -17.65 43.88
N ILE A 160 -19.38 -16.90 43.29
CA ILE A 160 -17.95 -16.94 43.60
C ILE A 160 -17.47 -15.53 43.95
N THR A 161 -16.91 -15.36 45.14
CA THR A 161 -16.27 -14.13 45.60
C THR A 161 -14.76 -14.27 45.49
N VAL A 162 -14.07 -13.33 44.86
CA VAL A 162 -12.61 -13.28 44.76
C VAL A 162 -12.09 -12.15 45.64
N ASN A 163 -11.45 -12.50 46.75
CA ASN A 163 -10.79 -11.54 47.65
C ASN A 163 -9.31 -11.35 47.28
N LEU A 164 -8.65 -12.43 46.83
CA LEU A 164 -7.24 -12.40 46.41
C LEU A 164 -6.94 -13.56 45.46
N GLY A 165 -6.76 -13.29 44.17
CA GLY A 165 -6.48 -14.31 43.15
C GLY A 165 -7.18 -14.05 41.81
N ARG A 166 -7.19 -15.07 40.95
CA ARG A 166 -7.89 -15.02 39.66
C ARG A 166 -8.75 -16.23 39.46
N ILE A 167 -9.94 -16.01 38.92
CA ILE A 167 -10.74 -17.08 38.33
C ILE A 167 -10.60 -17.05 36.80
N VAL A 168 -10.32 -18.20 36.22
CA VAL A 168 -10.24 -18.43 34.76
C VAL A 168 -11.41 -19.31 34.35
N VAL A 169 -12.23 -18.82 33.43
CA VAL A 169 -13.43 -19.50 32.92
C VAL A 169 -13.17 -19.98 31.49
N GLU A 170 -13.36 -21.28 31.23
CA GLU A 170 -13.08 -21.88 29.91
C GLU A 170 -14.32 -22.45 29.18
N LYS A 171 -15.53 -22.32 29.74
CA LYS A 171 -16.79 -22.74 29.08
C LYS A 171 -17.95 -21.78 29.32
N THR A 172 -18.83 -21.65 28.31
CA THR A 172 -20.04 -20.81 28.34
C THR A 172 -21.12 -21.29 29.31
N SER A 173 -21.04 -22.54 29.77
CA SER A 173 -21.89 -23.10 30.83
C SER A 173 -21.56 -22.60 32.23
N PHE A 174 -20.59 -21.69 32.39
CA PHE A 174 -20.37 -20.94 33.61
C PHE A 174 -21.42 -19.82 33.72
N VAL A 175 -22.29 -19.93 34.72
CA VAL A 175 -23.41 -18.98 34.96
C VAL A 175 -23.48 -18.46 36.39
N ALA A 176 -22.59 -18.93 37.27
CA ALA A 176 -22.55 -18.48 38.65
C ALA A 176 -22.23 -16.97 38.75
N PRO A 177 -22.91 -16.20 39.63
CA PRO A 177 -22.53 -14.82 39.91
C PRO A 177 -21.09 -14.71 40.39
N VAL A 178 -20.37 -13.68 39.97
CA VAL A 178 -18.97 -13.42 40.37
C VAL A 178 -18.86 -12.08 41.06
N THR A 179 -18.29 -12.06 42.26
CA THR A 179 -17.96 -10.84 43.01
C THR A 179 -16.45 -10.68 43.07
N LEU A 180 -15.92 -9.54 42.64
CA LEU A 180 -14.51 -9.19 42.65
C LEU A 180 -14.27 -8.10 43.72
N ASN A 181 -13.66 -8.48 44.84
CA ASN A 181 -13.38 -7.58 45.97
C ASN A 181 -11.95 -7.03 45.85
N GLN A 182 -11.81 -5.92 45.14
CA GLN A 182 -10.55 -5.26 44.84
C GLN A 182 -10.03 -4.47 46.06
N TYR A 183 -9.42 -5.17 47.01
CA TYR A 183 -8.62 -4.51 48.05
C TYR A 183 -7.16 -4.41 47.57
N LYS A 184 -6.48 -3.29 47.84
CA LYS A 184 -5.05 -3.11 47.51
C LYS A 184 -4.20 -4.10 48.32
N VAL A 185 -3.93 -5.29 47.79
CA VAL A 185 -3.10 -6.30 48.45
C VAL A 185 -1.67 -6.29 47.87
N GLY A 186 -0.93 -5.23 48.20
CA GLY A 186 0.50 -5.13 47.85
C GLY A 186 0.81 -5.17 46.34
N SER A 187 2.09 -5.22 45.98
CA SER A 187 2.56 -5.14 44.59
C SER A 187 2.49 -6.46 43.79
N THR A 188 1.96 -7.53 44.36
CA THR A 188 1.99 -8.89 43.78
C THR A 188 0.64 -9.62 43.75
N GLY A 189 -0.40 -9.07 44.39
CA GLY A 189 -1.76 -9.62 44.34
C GLY A 189 -2.54 -9.08 43.15
N TYR A 190 -3.44 -9.90 42.58
CA TYR A 190 -4.45 -9.45 41.62
C TYR A 190 -5.81 -10.02 42.03
N VAL A 191 -6.88 -9.26 41.79
CA VAL A 191 -8.29 -9.71 41.90
C VAL A 191 -8.91 -9.59 40.52
N SER A 192 -9.17 -10.72 39.87
CA SER A 192 -9.55 -10.70 38.45
C SER A 192 -10.40 -11.88 37.99
N LEU A 193 -11.19 -11.63 36.95
CA LEU A 193 -11.91 -12.62 36.15
C LEU A 193 -11.31 -12.64 34.74
N SER A 194 -10.92 -13.83 34.27
CA SER A 194 -10.45 -14.06 32.91
C SER A 194 -11.37 -15.04 32.20
N ILE A 195 -11.98 -14.62 31.08
CA ILE A 195 -12.81 -15.49 30.26
C ILE A 195 -11.98 -15.92 29.05
N ASN A 196 -11.73 -17.22 28.94
CA ASN A 196 -10.74 -17.81 28.03
C ASN A 196 -11.38 -18.68 26.93
N ALA A 197 -12.69 -18.58 26.73
CA ALA A 197 -13.39 -19.26 25.64
C ALA A 197 -14.36 -18.32 24.93
N ASN A 198 -14.48 -18.54 23.61
CA ASN A 198 -15.41 -17.81 22.77
C ASN A 198 -16.86 -18.15 23.16
N GLY A 199 -17.73 -17.14 23.19
CA GLY A 199 -19.16 -17.36 23.27
C GLY A 199 -19.93 -16.34 24.07
N THR A 200 -21.20 -16.66 24.26
CA THR A 200 -22.14 -15.85 25.04
C THR A 200 -22.27 -16.42 26.45
N TYR A 201 -22.15 -15.53 27.42
CA TYR A 201 -22.18 -15.79 28.85
C TYR A 201 -23.30 -14.98 29.49
N ALA A 202 -23.84 -15.49 30.59
CA ALA A 202 -24.82 -14.77 31.41
C ALA A 202 -24.31 -14.75 32.85
N ILE A 203 -23.16 -14.09 33.08
CA ILE A 203 -22.50 -13.99 34.38
C ILE A 203 -22.84 -12.62 34.99
N PRO A 204 -23.63 -12.56 36.08
CA PRO A 204 -23.74 -11.35 36.87
C PRO A 204 -22.38 -11.07 37.53
N ILE A 205 -21.77 -9.91 37.25
CA ILE A 205 -20.46 -9.55 37.78
C ILE A 205 -20.64 -8.36 38.72
N THR A 206 -20.16 -8.48 39.96
CA THR A 206 -20.08 -7.36 40.91
C THR A 206 -18.62 -7.03 41.17
N ILE A 207 -18.22 -5.76 41.09
CA ILE A 207 -16.86 -5.29 41.34
C ILE A 207 -16.92 -4.28 42.47
N SER A 208 -16.12 -4.46 43.51
CA SER A 208 -16.03 -3.54 44.65
C SER A 208 -14.58 -3.21 45.00
N GLY A 209 -14.33 -2.05 45.63
CA GLY A 209 -13.00 -1.67 46.12
C GLY A 209 -12.13 -0.90 45.10
N ASN A 210 -10.87 -0.62 45.46
CA ASN A 210 -9.96 0.16 44.61
C ASN A 210 -8.56 -0.46 44.59
N ASP A 211 -8.14 -0.95 43.43
CA ASP A 211 -6.79 -1.48 43.21
C ASP A 211 -5.93 -0.61 42.26
N GLY A 212 -6.46 0.49 41.72
CA GLY A 212 -5.71 1.55 40.99
C GLY A 212 -4.92 1.16 39.72
N SER A 213 -4.55 -0.11 39.55
CA SER A 213 -3.50 -0.57 38.64
C SER A 213 -3.66 -2.00 38.12
N GLY A 214 -4.42 -2.87 38.81
CA GLY A 214 -4.68 -4.25 38.41
C GLY A 214 -5.60 -4.42 37.19
N HIS A 215 -5.49 -5.56 36.48
CA HIS A 215 -6.36 -5.93 35.36
C HIS A 215 -7.56 -6.73 35.87
N THR A 216 -8.75 -6.12 35.95
CA THR A 216 -9.92 -6.72 36.61
C THR A 216 -10.65 -7.73 35.74
N LEU A 217 -11.07 -7.29 34.55
CA LEU A 217 -11.75 -8.13 33.56
C LEU A 217 -10.81 -8.33 32.39
N THR A 218 -10.58 -9.58 32.00
CA THR A 218 -9.61 -9.92 30.96
C THR A 218 -10.14 -11.03 30.05
N CYS A 219 -9.67 -11.04 28.81
CA CYS A 219 -9.76 -12.19 27.92
C CYS A 219 -8.49 -12.25 27.04
N PRO A 220 -7.97 -13.44 26.71
CA PRO A 220 -6.78 -13.59 25.87
C PRO A 220 -7.00 -13.14 24.41
N PRO A 221 -5.92 -12.87 23.64
CA PRO A 221 -6.02 -12.62 22.21
C PRO A 221 -6.78 -13.73 21.47
N GLY A 222 -7.61 -13.37 20.50
CA GLY A 222 -8.43 -14.32 19.71
C GLY A 222 -9.70 -14.82 20.42
N ILE A 223 -9.97 -14.36 21.65
CA ILE A 223 -11.19 -14.68 22.39
C ILE A 223 -12.20 -13.53 22.30
N HIS A 224 -13.44 -13.86 21.96
CA HIS A 224 -14.57 -12.95 21.81
C HIS A 224 -15.70 -13.37 22.75
N VAL A 225 -15.99 -12.51 23.71
CA VAL A 225 -16.95 -12.76 24.79
C VAL A 225 -18.12 -11.82 24.64
N THR A 226 -19.33 -12.33 24.80
CA THR A 226 -20.54 -11.51 24.99
C THR A 226 -21.16 -11.85 26.33
N ASN A 227 -21.17 -10.93 27.28
CA ASN A 227 -21.86 -11.10 28.56
C ASN A 227 -23.23 -10.42 28.53
N THR A 228 -24.31 -11.20 28.64
CA THR A 228 -25.71 -10.71 28.60
C THR A 228 -26.26 -10.34 29.97
N ALA A 229 -25.53 -10.64 31.04
CA ALA A 229 -25.86 -10.21 32.40
C ALA A 229 -25.10 -8.91 32.75
N PRO A 230 -25.61 -8.10 33.70
CA PRO A 230 -25.02 -6.81 34.02
C PRO A 230 -23.66 -6.95 34.74
N VAL A 231 -22.80 -5.94 34.52
CA VAL A 231 -21.62 -5.70 35.33
C VAL A 231 -21.90 -4.53 36.29
N THR A 232 -22.02 -4.83 37.58
CA THR A 232 -22.26 -3.85 38.65
C THR A 232 -20.95 -3.42 39.28
N VAL A 233 -20.71 -2.12 39.31
CA VAL A 233 -19.54 -1.49 39.94
C VAL A 233 -20.04 -0.77 41.19
N ALA A 234 -19.58 -1.24 42.35
CA ALA A 234 -20.01 -0.77 43.66
C ALA A 234 -19.56 0.66 43.96
N PRO A 235 -20.15 1.34 44.96
CA PRO A 235 -19.79 2.70 45.30
C PRO A 235 -18.30 2.87 45.62
N GLY A 236 -17.73 3.99 45.21
CA GLY A 236 -16.32 4.29 45.47
C GLY A 236 -15.28 3.41 44.73
N THR A 237 -15.72 2.55 43.80
CA THR A 237 -14.84 1.57 43.13
C THR A 237 -14.07 2.19 41.98
N TYR A 238 -12.81 1.79 41.80
CA TYR A 238 -12.00 2.11 40.62
C TYR A 238 -11.44 0.82 40.02
N THR A 239 -11.75 0.57 38.76
CA THR A 239 -11.46 -0.69 38.08
C THR A 239 -10.94 -0.48 36.66
N ARG A 240 -10.07 -1.37 36.17
CA ARG A 240 -9.50 -1.31 34.82
C ARG A 240 -9.76 -2.60 34.07
N TRP A 241 -10.37 -2.50 32.89
CA TRP A 241 -10.79 -3.66 32.10
C TRP A 241 -9.85 -3.84 30.91
N CYS A 242 -9.14 -4.97 30.90
CA CYS A 242 -8.07 -5.25 29.94
C CYS A 242 -8.27 -6.52 29.10
N PRO A 243 -9.33 -6.60 28.27
CA PRO A 243 -9.46 -7.65 27.28
C PRO A 243 -8.43 -7.47 26.15
N ASN A 244 -7.50 -8.42 26.02
CA ASN A 244 -6.61 -8.51 24.84
C ASN A 244 -7.34 -9.14 23.64
N GLY A 245 -8.31 -10.01 23.91
CA GLY A 245 -9.37 -10.38 22.97
C GLY A 245 -10.43 -9.27 22.90
N SER A 246 -11.71 -9.62 22.74
CA SER A 246 -12.84 -8.69 22.78
C SER A 246 -13.84 -9.09 23.85
N MET A 247 -14.32 -8.12 24.64
CA MET A 247 -15.41 -8.31 25.60
C MET A 247 -16.57 -7.37 25.30
N THR A 248 -17.76 -7.95 25.10
CA THR A 248 -19.01 -7.24 24.81
C THR A 248 -19.90 -7.25 26.04
N TYR A 249 -20.32 -6.07 26.49
CA TYR A 249 -21.16 -5.84 27.65
C TYR A 249 -22.62 -5.66 27.23
N ALA A 250 -23.28 -6.76 26.85
CA ALA A 250 -24.66 -6.77 26.37
C ALA A 250 -25.70 -6.59 27.49
N GLY A 251 -25.37 -7.03 28.72
CA GLY A 251 -26.23 -6.84 29.90
C GLY A 251 -26.13 -5.45 30.53
N GLY A 252 -25.30 -4.56 29.97
CA GLY A 252 -25.06 -3.23 30.50
C GLY A 252 -24.05 -3.15 31.63
N ILE A 253 -23.68 -1.91 31.97
CA ILE A 253 -22.74 -1.58 33.05
C ILE A 253 -23.50 -0.68 34.03
N ILE A 254 -23.57 -1.09 35.30
CA ILE A 254 -24.31 -0.39 36.35
C ILE A 254 -23.30 0.19 37.35
N LEU A 255 -23.36 1.49 37.58
CA LEU A 255 -22.49 2.19 38.53
C LEU A 255 -23.30 2.68 39.73
N GLN A 256 -22.97 2.17 40.92
CA GLN A 256 -23.67 2.49 42.16
C GLN A 256 -23.10 3.73 42.87
N GLU A 257 -23.99 4.49 43.51
CA GLU A 257 -23.69 5.73 44.25
C GLU A 257 -23.28 5.47 45.72
N PRO A 258 -22.40 6.29 46.36
CA PRO A 258 -21.73 7.48 45.83
C PRO A 258 -20.48 7.19 44.96
N TYR A 259 -20.28 8.01 43.92
CA TYR A 259 -19.09 7.97 43.07
C TYR A 259 -17.83 8.57 43.73
N VAL A 260 -16.63 8.09 43.37
CA VAL A 260 -15.37 8.75 43.76
C VAL A 260 -15.24 10.05 42.95
N GLY A 261 -15.05 11.19 43.62
CA GLY A 261 -15.09 12.52 42.99
C GLY A 261 -14.27 12.64 41.70
N GLY A 262 -14.90 13.11 40.62
CA GLY A 262 -14.28 13.63 39.40
C GLY A 262 -13.57 12.63 38.46
N THR A 263 -13.26 11.41 38.91
CA THR A 263 -12.61 10.37 38.08
C THR A 263 -13.57 9.22 37.77
N MET A 264 -13.33 8.49 36.68
CA MET A 264 -14.11 7.30 36.37
C MET A 264 -13.90 6.16 37.35
N SER A 265 -14.97 5.43 37.61
CA SER A 265 -14.92 4.13 38.27
C SER A 265 -14.46 2.99 37.36
N VAL A 266 -14.50 3.12 36.02
CA VAL A 266 -14.10 2.08 35.04
C VAL A 266 -13.15 2.65 33.99
N VAL A 267 -11.98 2.05 33.76
CA VAL A 267 -11.08 2.42 32.65
C VAL A 267 -11.09 1.32 31.61
N PHE A 268 -11.53 1.64 30.39
CA PHE A 268 -11.51 0.71 29.26
C PHE A 268 -10.10 0.70 28.66
N ASN A 269 -9.38 -0.42 28.85
CA ASN A 269 -7.97 -0.58 28.48
C ASN A 269 -7.74 -1.92 27.75
N GLY A 270 -8.30 -2.07 26.56
CA GLY A 270 -8.35 -3.31 25.77
C GLY A 270 -9.48 -3.22 24.75
N ASN A 271 -9.86 -4.32 24.09
CA ASN A 271 -10.99 -4.31 23.16
C ASN A 271 -12.32 -4.54 23.87
N ASN A 272 -13.07 -3.47 24.04
CA ASN A 272 -14.30 -3.40 24.80
C ASN A 272 -15.44 -2.94 23.88
N VAL A 273 -16.60 -3.58 23.99
CA VAL A 273 -17.78 -3.26 23.18
C VAL A 273 -18.98 -3.08 24.10
N LEU A 274 -19.63 -1.91 24.03
CA LEU A 274 -20.90 -1.69 24.69
C LEU A 274 -22.03 -1.95 23.70
N ARG A 275 -22.98 -2.83 24.03
CA ARG A 275 -24.03 -3.30 23.12
C ARG A 275 -25.33 -3.49 23.88
N ASP A 276 -26.47 -3.38 23.20
CA ASP A 276 -27.84 -3.68 23.65
C ASP A 276 -28.39 -2.81 24.81
N VAL A 277 -27.61 -2.52 25.85
CA VAL A 277 -28.00 -1.66 26.98
C VAL A 277 -27.12 -0.39 27.00
N PRO A 278 -27.71 0.82 26.88
CA PRO A 278 -26.96 2.06 26.93
C PRO A 278 -26.26 2.27 28.28
N LEU A 279 -25.09 2.90 28.24
CA LEU A 279 -24.41 3.40 29.42
C LEU A 279 -25.13 4.67 29.91
N ALA A 280 -25.48 4.72 31.19
CA ALA A 280 -26.10 5.90 31.80
C ALA A 280 -25.40 6.23 33.12
N ILE A 281 -24.45 7.16 33.07
CA ILE A 281 -23.56 7.48 34.21
C ILE A 281 -23.37 8.99 34.34
N ALA A 282 -23.07 9.47 35.55
CA ALA A 282 -22.78 10.89 35.77
C ALA A 282 -21.29 11.25 35.54
N ASN A 283 -20.40 10.25 35.45
CA ASN A 283 -18.95 10.45 35.30
C ASN A 283 -18.55 10.48 33.82
N SER A 284 -17.30 10.86 33.54
CA SER A 284 -16.74 10.73 32.19
C SER A 284 -16.64 9.25 31.75
N VAL A 285 -16.35 9.00 30.48
CA VAL A 285 -15.93 7.72 29.91
C VAL A 285 -14.46 7.83 29.51
N TYR A 286 -13.58 6.94 29.96
CA TYR A 286 -12.15 6.94 29.65
C TYR A 286 -11.83 5.72 28.78
N ALA A 287 -11.58 6.00 27.50
CA ALA A 287 -10.99 5.05 26.57
C ALA A 287 -9.48 5.29 26.56
N ASP A 288 -8.76 4.46 27.33
CA ASP A 288 -7.34 4.62 27.53
C ASP A 288 -6.57 4.01 26.36
N ASN A 289 -6.45 2.67 26.33
CA ASN A 289 -5.74 1.89 25.32
C ASN A 289 -6.63 0.74 24.80
N GLY A 290 -6.31 0.16 23.65
CA GLY A 290 -7.16 -0.81 22.94
C GLY A 290 -8.33 -0.17 22.17
N ILE A 291 -9.29 -0.97 21.70
CA ILE A 291 -10.44 -0.48 20.92
C ILE A 291 -11.67 -0.34 21.83
N PHE A 292 -12.35 0.80 21.80
CA PHE A 292 -13.66 0.94 22.43
C PHE A 292 -14.74 1.11 21.37
N ARG A 293 -15.82 0.32 21.42
CA ARG A 293 -16.92 0.42 20.45
C ARG A 293 -18.23 0.73 21.16
N PHE A 294 -18.88 1.82 20.75
CA PHE A 294 -20.28 2.06 21.09
C PHE A 294 -21.17 1.42 20.02
N ALA A 295 -21.78 0.29 20.34
CA ALA A 295 -22.70 -0.45 19.49
C ALA A 295 -24.16 -0.40 19.99
N VAL A 296 -24.50 0.66 20.73
CA VAL A 296 -25.83 0.98 21.23
C VAL A 296 -26.00 2.49 21.29
N SER A 297 -27.19 3.01 20.95
CA SER A 297 -27.52 4.43 20.97
C SER A 297 -27.99 4.90 22.35
N GLY A 298 -27.99 6.22 22.59
CA GLY A 298 -28.60 6.82 23.79
C GLY A 298 -27.76 6.70 25.06
N ASN A 299 -26.44 6.60 24.91
CA ASN A 299 -25.52 6.64 26.05
C ASN A 299 -25.49 8.04 26.67
N THR A 300 -25.40 8.12 28.00
CA THR A 300 -25.25 9.37 28.75
C THR A 300 -24.07 9.33 29.73
N TYR A 301 -23.26 10.39 29.71
CA TYR A 301 -22.02 10.54 30.50
C TYR A 301 -21.55 12.00 30.51
N ALA A 302 -20.64 12.37 31.43
CA ALA A 302 -20.18 13.77 31.53
C ALA A 302 -19.27 14.21 30.36
N ASP A 303 -18.23 13.42 30.07
CA ASP A 303 -17.29 13.65 28.96
C ASP A 303 -16.85 12.30 28.40
N LEU A 304 -16.56 12.21 27.09
CA LEU A 304 -15.81 11.10 26.52
C LEU A 304 -14.33 11.49 26.40
N ARG A 305 -13.43 10.74 27.04
CA ARG A 305 -11.99 11.00 27.08
C ARG A 305 -11.27 9.99 26.18
N CYS A 306 -10.76 10.48 25.05
CA CYS A 306 -10.07 9.72 24.01
C CYS A 306 -8.55 9.84 24.19
N LEU A 307 -7.87 8.84 24.78
CA LEU A 307 -6.49 9.02 25.27
C LEU A 307 -5.37 8.37 24.46
N THR A 308 -5.50 7.15 23.93
CA THR A 308 -4.38 6.54 23.16
C THR A 308 -4.76 5.74 21.93
N LYS A 309 -6.04 5.38 21.73
CA LYS A 309 -6.50 4.52 20.63
C LYS A 309 -7.88 4.89 20.09
N THR A 310 -8.41 4.07 19.18
CA THR A 310 -9.61 4.34 18.38
C THR A 310 -10.89 3.93 19.09
N ILE A 311 -11.78 4.89 19.24
CA ILE A 311 -13.20 4.69 19.55
C ILE A 311 -13.96 4.55 18.24
N PHE A 312 -14.85 3.57 18.13
CA PHE A 312 -15.77 3.40 17.01
C PHE A 312 -17.21 3.62 17.45
N THR A 313 -18.01 4.25 16.59
CA THR A 313 -19.46 4.26 16.71
C THR A 313 -20.07 3.32 15.67
N ASP A 314 -20.68 2.23 16.12
CA ASP A 314 -21.24 1.19 15.25
C ASP A 314 -22.72 1.43 14.92
N VAL A 315 -23.34 2.41 15.56
CA VAL A 315 -24.72 2.84 15.34
C VAL A 315 -24.81 4.37 15.37
N PRO A 316 -25.82 4.97 14.71
CA PRO A 316 -26.10 6.41 14.86
C PRO A 316 -26.44 6.77 16.31
N ASP A 317 -26.17 8.01 16.70
CA ASP A 317 -26.51 8.57 18.03
C ASP A 317 -26.02 7.70 19.21
N ALA A 318 -24.83 7.13 19.02
CA ALA A 318 -24.09 6.36 20.00
C ALA A 318 -23.41 7.25 21.05
N LEU A 319 -23.00 8.47 20.68
CA LEU A 319 -22.38 9.42 21.60
C LEU A 319 -23.43 10.27 22.33
N ASP A 320 -23.09 10.73 23.54
CA ASP A 320 -23.95 11.66 24.28
C ASP A 320 -23.89 13.05 23.62
N PRO A 321 -25.01 13.62 23.15
CA PRO A 321 -25.04 14.93 22.50
C PRO A 321 -24.64 16.10 23.43
N ASN A 322 -24.65 15.90 24.75
CA ASN A 322 -24.29 16.92 25.75
C ASN A 322 -22.86 16.75 26.30
N ALA A 323 -22.22 15.62 26.03
CA ALA A 323 -20.86 15.35 26.50
C ALA A 323 -19.81 15.99 25.59
N ASN A 324 -18.72 16.49 26.18
CA ASN A 324 -17.55 16.88 25.40
C ASN A 324 -16.81 15.62 24.95
N VAL A 325 -16.20 15.66 23.75
CA VAL A 325 -15.20 14.67 23.34
C VAL A 325 -13.83 15.28 23.57
N VAL A 326 -13.15 14.81 24.60
CA VAL A 326 -11.87 15.34 25.05
C VAL A 326 -10.73 14.47 24.52
N PHE A 327 -9.83 15.06 23.75
CA PHE A 327 -8.69 14.39 23.16
C PHE A 327 -7.40 14.57 24.00
N GLY A 328 -6.68 13.46 24.18
CA GLY A 328 -5.42 13.40 24.92
C GLY A 328 -5.55 13.52 26.44
N ALA A 329 -4.41 13.45 27.11
CA ALA A 329 -4.17 13.70 28.53
C ALA A 329 -2.77 14.32 28.74
N GLY A 330 -2.39 14.61 30.00
CA GLY A 330 -1.06 15.14 30.34
C GLY A 330 0.10 14.32 29.78
N TYR A 331 -0.03 12.99 29.68
CA TYR A 331 1.02 12.04 29.28
C TYR A 331 0.87 11.44 27.87
N THR A 332 -0.22 11.72 27.16
CA THR A 332 -0.48 11.24 25.80
C THR A 332 -1.29 12.29 25.05
N LYS A 333 -0.90 12.64 23.82
CA LYS A 333 -1.64 13.61 22.99
C LYS A 333 -2.32 12.94 21.80
N THR A 334 -2.49 11.62 21.88
CA THR A 334 -3.07 10.80 20.81
C THR A 334 -4.52 10.44 21.13
N GLY A 335 -5.35 10.17 20.13
CA GLY A 335 -6.73 9.73 20.34
C GLY A 335 -7.51 9.74 19.04
N SER A 336 -8.34 8.72 18.78
CA SER A 336 -9.07 8.66 17.53
C SER A 336 -10.54 8.36 17.77
N LEU A 337 -11.41 9.06 17.04
CA LEU A 337 -12.84 8.79 16.94
C LEU A 337 -13.15 8.46 15.48
N ASP A 338 -13.62 7.25 15.23
CA ASP A 338 -14.09 6.84 13.91
C ASP A 338 -15.61 6.65 13.94
N LEU A 339 -16.30 7.47 13.14
CA LEU A 339 -17.76 7.40 13.03
C LEU A 339 -18.24 6.16 12.29
N ASN A 340 -17.37 5.50 11.52
CA ASN A 340 -17.66 4.26 10.82
C ASN A 340 -18.95 4.31 9.97
N GLY A 341 -19.23 5.45 9.33
CA GLY A 341 -20.44 5.68 8.53
C GLY A 341 -21.70 6.06 9.32
N ASN A 342 -21.60 6.27 10.64
CA ASN A 342 -22.72 6.60 11.51
C ASN A 342 -22.65 8.06 11.99
N SER A 343 -23.62 8.89 11.60
CA SER A 343 -23.68 10.28 12.10
C SER A 343 -23.85 10.34 13.62
N GLN A 344 -23.18 11.29 14.25
CA GLN A 344 -23.18 11.48 15.70
C GLN A 344 -23.41 12.94 16.05
N THR A 345 -24.00 13.17 17.23
CA THR A 345 -24.04 14.48 17.86
C THR A 345 -23.22 14.47 19.14
N ILE A 346 -22.44 15.52 19.36
CA ILE A 346 -21.67 15.76 20.59
C ILE A 346 -21.84 17.22 21.03
N ASN A 347 -21.41 17.56 22.24
CA ASN A 347 -21.38 18.97 22.67
C ASN A 347 -20.29 19.71 21.87
N ARG A 348 -19.03 19.34 22.08
CA ARG A 348 -17.88 19.87 21.33
C ARG A 348 -16.66 18.98 21.47
N PRO A 349 -15.74 18.97 20.48
CA PRO A 349 -14.40 18.47 20.69
C PRO A 349 -13.64 19.41 21.64
N VAL A 350 -12.78 18.89 22.49
CA VAL A 350 -11.94 19.69 23.39
C VAL A 350 -10.55 19.06 23.45
N LEU A 351 -9.51 19.87 23.43
CA LEU A 351 -8.15 19.39 23.71
C LEU A 351 -7.89 19.46 25.22
N SER A 352 -7.39 18.36 25.80
CA SER A 352 -7.12 18.27 27.25
C SER A 352 -6.02 19.23 27.76
N THR A 353 -5.04 19.59 26.93
CA THR A 353 -3.98 20.57 27.25
C THR A 353 -3.24 20.98 25.97
N LEU A 354 -2.72 22.22 25.95
CA LEU A 354 -1.95 22.79 24.85
C LEU A 354 -0.42 22.59 25.00
N ASP A 355 0.05 22.11 26.14
CA ASP A 355 1.48 22.00 26.43
C ASP A 355 2.15 20.85 25.66
N GLY A 356 3.23 21.16 24.94
CA GLY A 356 4.13 20.17 24.34
C GLY A 356 3.64 19.51 23.06
N LEU A 357 2.69 20.12 22.33
CA LEU A 357 2.17 19.58 21.06
C LEU A 357 3.28 19.49 20.00
N ALA A 358 3.67 18.26 19.65
CA ALA A 358 4.59 17.97 18.55
C ALA A 358 3.82 17.71 17.25
N ALA A 359 4.50 17.79 16.10
CA ALA A 359 3.90 17.46 14.80
C ALA A 359 3.41 16.01 14.68
N SER A 360 3.96 15.10 15.52
CA SER A 360 3.60 13.68 15.58
C SER A 360 2.35 13.36 16.41
N ASP A 361 1.83 14.32 17.18
CA ASP A 361 0.66 14.12 18.03
C ASP A 361 -0.63 14.12 17.18
N TYR A 362 -1.40 13.03 17.28
CA TYR A 362 -2.48 12.72 16.35
C TYR A 362 -3.82 12.54 17.08
N SER A 363 -4.63 13.59 17.03
CA SER A 363 -6.07 13.49 17.30
C SER A 363 -6.80 13.39 15.96
N LEU A 364 -7.43 12.25 15.69
CA LEU A 364 -8.13 11.99 14.43
C LEU A 364 -9.62 11.83 14.68
N THR A 365 -10.41 12.57 13.92
CA THR A 365 -11.81 12.24 13.71
C THR A 365 -11.98 11.80 12.26
N SER A 366 -12.46 10.59 12.03
CA SER A 366 -12.62 10.04 10.68
C SER A 366 -13.95 9.34 10.48
N SER A 367 -14.26 9.03 9.23
CA SER A 367 -15.32 8.09 8.89
C SER A 367 -14.98 7.31 7.63
N SER A 368 -15.04 5.98 7.71
CA SER A 368 -14.85 5.06 6.59
C SER A 368 -15.96 5.15 5.53
N GLY A 369 -17.17 5.56 5.93
CA GLY A 369 -18.31 5.87 5.05
C GLY A 369 -18.86 7.28 5.29
N PRO A 370 -19.79 7.79 4.46
CA PRO A 370 -20.38 9.12 4.66
C PRO A 370 -21.06 9.24 6.03
N ALA A 371 -20.60 10.17 6.86
CA ALA A 371 -21.18 10.45 8.19
C ALA A 371 -21.01 11.93 8.53
N THR A 372 -21.88 12.46 9.38
CA THR A 372 -21.75 13.84 9.91
C THR A 372 -21.49 13.80 11.41
N LEU A 373 -20.45 14.51 11.87
CA LEU A 373 -20.28 14.87 13.27
C LEU A 373 -20.92 16.24 13.52
N THR A 374 -22.01 16.28 14.27
CA THR A 374 -22.69 17.53 14.65
C THR A 374 -22.27 17.96 16.06
N CYS A 375 -21.82 19.21 16.21
CA CYS A 375 -21.39 19.79 17.48
C CYS A 375 -22.43 20.81 17.97
N ARG A 376 -23.20 20.46 19.01
CA ARG A 376 -24.21 21.31 19.67
C ARG A 376 -23.63 22.10 20.84
N ALA A 377 -22.57 22.83 20.57
CA ALA A 377 -21.71 23.34 21.61
C ALA A 377 -22.38 24.33 22.58
N SER A 378 -22.08 24.13 23.85
CA SER A 378 -22.42 25.01 24.97
C SER A 378 -21.31 26.02 25.31
N GLY A 379 -20.25 26.10 24.49
CA GLY A 379 -19.14 27.03 24.63
C GLY A 379 -18.10 26.88 23.52
N ASP A 380 -17.06 27.72 23.55
CA ASP A 380 -15.97 27.70 22.56
C ASP A 380 -15.19 26.38 22.51
N SER A 381 -14.65 26.05 21.35
CA SER A 381 -13.87 24.85 21.14
C SER A 381 -12.62 25.14 20.31
N LEU A 382 -11.53 24.48 20.71
CA LEU A 382 -10.29 24.44 19.96
C LEU A 382 -9.98 22.98 19.65
N PHE A 383 -9.93 22.65 18.36
CA PHE A 383 -9.58 21.31 17.89
C PHE A 383 -8.25 21.35 17.15
N PHE A 384 -7.23 20.77 17.80
CA PHE A 384 -5.91 20.54 17.24
C PHE A 384 -5.81 19.08 16.78
N GLY A 385 -6.28 18.80 15.57
CA GLY A 385 -6.40 17.44 15.05
C GLY A 385 -6.72 17.44 13.56
N THR A 386 -6.81 16.24 12.99
CA THR A 386 -7.13 16.03 11.57
C THR A 386 -8.54 15.47 11.40
N LEU A 387 -9.24 15.92 10.36
CA LEU A 387 -10.45 15.28 9.86
C LEU A 387 -10.10 14.39 8.66
N GLY A 388 -10.66 13.18 8.57
CA GLY A 388 -10.34 12.23 7.50
C GLY A 388 -11.53 11.41 6.97
N GLY A 389 -11.33 10.79 5.81
CA GLY A 389 -12.35 9.95 5.17
C GLY A 389 -13.54 10.75 4.63
N ALA A 390 -14.74 10.16 4.63
CA ALA A 390 -15.96 10.80 4.12
C ALA A 390 -16.71 11.62 5.20
N LEU A 391 -16.00 12.09 6.22
CA LEU A 391 -16.55 12.78 7.39
C LEU A 391 -16.98 14.23 7.06
N SER A 392 -18.26 14.55 7.21
CA SER A 392 -18.71 15.94 7.31
C SER A 392 -18.69 16.43 8.76
N LEU A 393 -18.40 17.71 8.97
CA LEU A 393 -18.47 18.37 10.28
C LEU A 393 -19.56 19.44 10.24
N ALA A 394 -20.44 19.46 11.23
CA ALA A 394 -21.45 20.50 11.41
C ALA A 394 -21.28 21.20 12.76
N TRP A 395 -21.09 22.52 12.74
CA TRP A 395 -21.05 23.39 13.92
C TRP A 395 -22.42 24.05 14.12
N GLU A 396 -23.12 23.62 15.17
CA GLU A 396 -24.49 24.03 15.49
C GLU A 396 -24.61 24.44 16.97
N PRO A 397 -23.82 25.44 17.43
CA PRO A 397 -23.76 25.81 18.83
C PRO A 397 -25.10 26.35 19.35
N LEU A 398 -25.28 26.28 20.67
CA LEU A 398 -26.47 26.82 21.35
C LEU A 398 -26.47 28.36 21.43
N SER A 399 -25.37 29.02 21.07
CA SER A 399 -25.23 30.48 21.07
C SER A 399 -24.36 30.97 19.91
N ASP A 400 -24.71 32.13 19.35
CA ASP A 400 -23.96 32.81 18.30
C ASP A 400 -22.60 33.35 18.75
N SER A 401 -22.32 33.40 20.05
CA SER A 401 -21.03 33.84 20.58
C SER A 401 -19.97 32.75 20.54
N TYR A 402 -20.32 31.50 20.28
CA TYR A 402 -19.40 30.37 20.39
C TYR A 402 -18.67 30.07 19.08
N ALA A 403 -17.38 29.77 19.20
CA ALA A 403 -16.51 29.45 18.09
C ALA A 403 -15.89 28.05 18.19
N LEU A 404 -15.83 27.33 17.08
CA LEU A 404 -14.95 26.17 16.88
C LEU A 404 -13.76 26.59 16.01
N THR A 405 -12.55 26.54 16.57
CA THR A 405 -11.31 26.78 15.82
C THR A 405 -10.62 25.46 15.50
N LEU A 406 -10.46 25.18 14.20
CA LEU A 406 -9.62 24.09 13.69
C LEU A 406 -8.21 24.66 13.42
N THR A 407 -7.16 24.02 13.93
CA THR A 407 -5.78 24.56 13.88
C THR A 407 -4.69 23.49 13.75
N GLY A 408 -3.54 23.88 13.17
CA GLY A 408 -2.24 23.20 13.29
C GLY A 408 -2.05 21.93 12.48
N ARG A 409 -2.98 21.58 11.58
CA ARG A 409 -3.03 20.27 10.90
C ARG A 409 -3.65 20.33 9.49
N VAL A 410 -3.26 19.36 8.65
CA VAL A 410 -3.84 19.10 7.32
C VAL A 410 -4.95 18.07 7.44
N SER A 411 -6.18 18.42 7.09
CA SER A 411 -7.34 17.54 7.10
C SER A 411 -7.66 17.01 5.70
N GLN A 412 -7.71 15.70 5.56
CA GLN A 412 -7.94 14.98 4.29
C GLN A 412 -9.40 14.52 4.15
N THR A 413 -10.34 15.19 4.82
CA THR A 413 -11.75 14.83 4.70
C THR A 413 -12.30 15.20 3.33
N ALA A 414 -13.04 14.27 2.72
CA ALA A 414 -13.82 14.48 1.50
C ALA A 414 -15.26 14.96 1.78
N GLY A 415 -15.64 15.08 3.05
CA GLY A 415 -16.95 15.60 3.45
C GLY A 415 -17.07 17.13 3.30
N THR A 416 -18.12 17.66 3.92
CA THR A 416 -18.40 19.11 3.94
C THR A 416 -18.15 19.70 5.32
N LEU A 417 -17.84 21.00 5.38
CA LEU A 417 -17.88 21.78 6.62
C LEU A 417 -19.15 22.63 6.63
N ARG A 418 -19.92 22.54 7.72
CA ARG A 418 -21.20 23.23 7.88
C ARG A 418 -21.20 24.08 9.15
N VAL A 419 -21.80 25.26 9.11
CA VAL A 419 -22.05 26.11 10.28
C VAL A 419 -23.43 26.74 10.22
N THR A 420 -24.22 26.61 11.29
CA THR A 420 -25.60 27.13 11.34
C THR A 420 -25.76 28.31 12.31
N ALA A 421 -24.86 28.41 13.29
CA ALA A 421 -24.80 29.47 14.29
C ALA A 421 -23.35 29.62 14.79
N GLY A 422 -23.02 30.74 15.43
CA GLY A 422 -21.66 31.00 15.92
C GLY A 422 -20.60 30.98 14.83
N THR A 423 -19.34 30.70 15.18
CA THR A 423 -18.21 30.74 14.23
C THR A 423 -17.54 29.38 14.05
N LEU A 424 -17.43 28.88 12.81
CA LEU A 424 -16.48 27.82 12.45
C LEU A 424 -15.24 28.46 11.81
N ARG A 425 -14.11 28.42 12.51
CA ARG A 425 -12.86 29.07 12.10
C ARG A 425 -11.81 28.05 11.65
N LEU A 426 -11.28 28.24 10.44
CA LEU A 426 -10.09 27.56 9.94
C LEU A 426 -8.88 28.46 10.17
N ALA A 427 -8.01 28.10 11.11
CA ALA A 427 -6.83 28.89 11.43
C ALA A 427 -5.80 28.89 10.27
N ALA A 428 -4.89 29.87 10.29
CA ALA A 428 -3.91 30.09 9.22
C ALA A 428 -2.96 28.90 8.98
N ASP A 429 -2.77 28.05 10.00
CA ASP A 429 -1.91 26.87 9.96
C ASP A 429 -2.66 25.57 9.61
N THR A 430 -3.88 25.67 9.07
CA THR A 430 -4.67 24.52 8.59
C THR A 430 -4.74 24.41 7.09
N ALA A 431 -4.99 23.19 6.60
CA ALA A 431 -5.27 22.93 5.19
C ALA A 431 -6.36 21.86 5.01
N PHE A 432 -7.16 21.99 3.96
CA PHE A 432 -8.28 21.10 3.58
C PHE A 432 -8.24 20.78 2.08
N PRO A 433 -7.22 20.03 1.59
CA PRO A 433 -7.02 19.80 0.17
C PRO A 433 -8.04 18.87 -0.51
N ALA A 434 -8.81 18.10 0.26
CA ALA A 434 -9.74 17.09 -0.26
C ALA A 434 -11.23 17.44 -0.03
N LEU A 435 -11.52 18.60 0.58
CA LEU A 435 -12.88 18.98 0.96
C LEU A 435 -13.82 19.01 -0.24
N SER A 436 -15.11 18.74 -0.03
CA SER A 436 -16.12 18.80 -1.11
C SER A 436 -17.04 20.02 -1.06
N GLY A 437 -17.08 20.76 0.04
CA GLY A 437 -17.95 21.93 0.15
C GLY A 437 -17.90 22.67 1.48
N LEU A 438 -18.25 23.94 1.42
CA LEU A 438 -18.40 24.85 2.55
C LEU A 438 -19.84 25.37 2.60
N ILE A 439 -20.49 25.22 3.75
CA ILE A 439 -21.90 25.57 3.91
C ILE A 439 -22.07 26.39 5.19
N ALA A 440 -22.73 27.55 5.09
CA ALA A 440 -23.13 28.36 6.22
C ALA A 440 -24.61 28.75 6.09
N THR A 441 -25.40 28.54 7.13
CA THR A 441 -26.83 28.88 7.18
C THR A 441 -27.18 29.55 8.51
N GLY A 442 -28.42 29.99 8.71
CA GLY A 442 -28.82 30.68 9.95
C GLY A 442 -27.99 31.94 10.20
N THR A 443 -27.37 32.03 11.37
CA THR A 443 -26.47 33.13 11.81
C THR A 443 -24.99 32.72 11.74
N GLY A 444 -24.69 31.57 11.13
CA GLY A 444 -23.36 30.97 11.10
C GLY A 444 -22.30 31.82 10.40
N ILE A 445 -21.10 31.86 10.99
CA ILE A 445 -19.93 32.52 10.43
C ILE A 445 -18.92 31.45 10.04
N LEU A 446 -18.55 31.39 8.77
CA LEU A 446 -17.43 30.59 8.30
C LEU A 446 -16.20 31.50 8.18
N SER A 447 -15.25 31.39 9.10
CA SER A 447 -14.05 32.24 9.15
C SER A 447 -12.85 31.50 8.57
N LEU A 448 -12.32 31.97 7.44
CA LEU A 448 -11.17 31.36 6.77
C LEU A 448 -9.94 32.25 7.00
N ALA A 449 -8.96 31.78 7.77
CA ALA A 449 -7.67 32.48 7.93
C ALA A 449 -6.55 31.83 7.11
N THR A 450 -6.86 30.82 6.29
CA THR A 450 -5.92 30.07 5.45
C THR A 450 -6.41 30.05 3.99
N PRO A 451 -5.52 30.18 3.00
CA PRO A 451 -5.86 29.95 1.59
C PRO A 451 -5.80 28.47 1.22
N GLN A 452 -5.33 27.58 2.11
CA GLN A 452 -5.05 26.17 1.82
C GLN A 452 -6.31 25.29 1.89
N VAL A 453 -7.41 25.74 1.30
CA VAL A 453 -8.68 25.00 1.20
C VAL A 453 -8.91 24.65 -0.27
N ALA A 454 -9.41 23.45 -0.53
CA ALA A 454 -9.75 23.02 -1.89
C ALA A 454 -10.72 24.02 -2.56
N VAL A 455 -10.63 24.12 -3.88
CA VAL A 455 -11.56 24.92 -4.69
C VAL A 455 -12.90 24.19 -4.75
N VAL A 456 -13.80 24.54 -3.84
CA VAL A 456 -15.09 23.85 -3.61
C VAL A 456 -16.28 24.80 -3.74
N PRO A 457 -17.52 24.29 -3.87
CA PRO A 457 -18.71 25.12 -3.76
C PRO A 457 -18.87 25.74 -2.37
N VAL A 458 -19.34 26.99 -2.35
CA VAL A 458 -19.72 27.72 -1.14
C VAL A 458 -21.23 27.96 -1.17
N THR A 459 -21.93 27.60 -0.11
CA THR A 459 -23.36 27.92 0.07
C THR A 459 -23.55 28.73 1.33
N LEU A 460 -24.11 29.93 1.20
CA LEU A 460 -24.51 30.82 2.29
C LEU A 460 -26.04 31.00 2.23
N ALA A 461 -26.71 30.96 3.38
CA ALA A 461 -28.14 31.23 3.46
C ALA A 461 -28.50 32.02 4.74
N ASP A 462 -29.71 32.56 4.76
CA ASP A 462 -30.36 33.27 5.86
C ASP A 462 -29.64 34.56 6.29
N SER A 463 -28.77 34.49 7.29
CA SER A 463 -27.94 35.58 7.82
C SER A 463 -26.46 35.18 7.96
N ALA A 464 -26.09 33.99 7.46
CA ALA A 464 -24.74 33.45 7.53
C ALA A 464 -23.72 34.16 6.63
N VAL A 465 -22.51 34.39 7.14
CA VAL A 465 -21.47 35.14 6.44
C VAL A 465 -20.18 34.36 6.30
N LEU A 466 -19.42 34.71 5.25
CA LEU A 466 -18.03 34.28 5.06
C LEU A 466 -17.10 35.37 5.60
N ASP A 467 -16.33 35.07 6.63
CA ASP A 467 -15.37 35.99 7.24
C ASP A 467 -13.97 35.77 6.66
N LEU A 468 -13.44 36.79 5.97
CA LEU A 468 -12.15 36.77 5.29
C LEU A 468 -11.26 37.91 5.82
N PRO A 469 -10.13 37.60 6.49
CA PRO A 469 -9.23 38.61 7.03
C PRO A 469 -8.48 39.37 5.92
N ASP A 470 -7.87 40.49 6.31
CA ASP A 470 -7.11 41.34 5.40
C ASP A 470 -5.99 40.59 4.67
N GLY A 471 -5.83 40.87 3.39
CA GLY A 471 -4.82 40.23 2.54
C GLY A 471 -5.13 38.78 2.13
N LEU A 472 -6.25 38.18 2.56
CA LEU A 472 -6.67 36.86 2.09
C LEU A 472 -7.55 36.94 0.85
N THR A 473 -7.16 36.22 -0.21
CA THR A 473 -8.03 35.90 -1.35
C THR A 473 -8.38 34.42 -1.30
N PHE A 474 -9.67 34.12 -1.15
CA PHE A 474 -10.19 32.75 -1.19
C PHE A 474 -10.90 32.50 -2.52
N ALA A 475 -10.50 31.48 -3.25
CA ALA A 475 -11.14 31.07 -4.51
C ALA A 475 -12.06 29.87 -4.28
N CYS A 476 -13.31 29.97 -4.71
CA CYS A 476 -14.28 28.89 -4.66
C CYS A 476 -14.71 28.46 -6.07
N GLN A 477 -15.15 27.21 -6.22
CA GLN A 477 -15.63 26.68 -7.49
C GLN A 477 -16.85 27.47 -7.98
N SER A 478 -17.84 27.61 -7.10
CA SER A 478 -19.08 28.33 -7.31
C SER A 478 -19.60 28.83 -5.96
N ALA A 479 -20.42 29.88 -5.95
CA ALA A 479 -21.03 30.37 -4.72
C ALA A 479 -22.54 30.58 -4.88
N ARG A 480 -23.30 30.24 -3.84
CA ARG A 480 -24.74 30.50 -3.73
C ARG A 480 -25.03 31.24 -2.44
N VAL A 481 -25.80 32.31 -2.50
CA VAL A 481 -26.21 33.13 -1.34
C VAL A 481 -27.73 33.29 -1.38
N ASP A 482 -28.43 32.82 -0.34
CA ASP A 482 -29.91 32.89 -0.24
C ASP A 482 -30.63 32.29 -1.45
N GLY A 483 -30.09 31.18 -1.96
CA GLY A 483 -30.62 30.53 -3.15
C GLY A 483 -30.22 31.20 -4.47
N THR A 484 -29.65 32.41 -4.46
CA THR A 484 -29.11 33.11 -5.64
C THR A 484 -27.69 32.63 -5.94
N THR A 485 -27.48 32.15 -7.15
CA THR A 485 -26.16 31.80 -7.66
C THR A 485 -25.36 33.07 -7.97
N LEU A 486 -24.13 33.16 -7.45
CA LEU A 486 -23.22 34.25 -7.79
C LEU A 486 -22.63 34.04 -9.18
N THR A 487 -22.46 35.14 -9.91
CA THR A 487 -21.73 35.13 -11.18
C THR A 487 -20.22 34.97 -10.95
N VAL A 488 -19.48 34.68 -12.01
CA VAL A 488 -18.01 34.67 -11.95
C VAL A 488 -17.51 36.07 -11.61
N GLY A 489 -16.58 36.17 -10.65
CA GLY A 489 -16.01 37.46 -10.26
C GLY A 489 -15.42 37.51 -8.86
N VAL A 490 -14.96 38.71 -8.49
CA VAL A 490 -14.41 39.00 -7.16
C VAL A 490 -15.46 39.73 -6.33
N TYR A 491 -15.71 39.23 -5.14
CA TYR A 491 -16.66 39.74 -4.17
C TYR A 491 -15.92 40.19 -2.91
N THR A 492 -16.39 41.29 -2.33
CA THR A 492 -15.79 41.93 -1.14
C THR A 492 -16.89 42.16 -0.09
N ALA A 493 -16.53 42.70 1.07
CA ALA A 493 -17.52 43.10 2.08
C ALA A 493 -18.53 44.16 1.59
N ALA A 494 -18.23 44.89 0.50
CA ALA A 494 -19.18 45.81 -0.13
C ALA A 494 -20.21 45.10 -1.04
N SER A 495 -19.97 43.84 -1.40
CA SER A 495 -20.86 43.06 -2.25
C SER A 495 -22.10 42.62 -1.48
N THR A 496 -23.27 42.69 -2.13
CA THR A 496 -24.55 42.26 -1.54
C THR A 496 -25.32 41.37 -2.49
N VAL A 497 -26.14 40.47 -1.94
CA VAL A 497 -27.14 39.68 -2.67
C VAL A 497 -28.49 40.01 -2.07
N ASN A 498 -29.45 40.43 -2.89
CA ASN A 498 -30.77 40.90 -2.43
C ASN A 498 -30.67 41.99 -1.32
N GLY A 499 -29.65 42.86 -1.42
CA GLY A 499 -29.39 43.93 -0.44
C GLY A 499 -28.68 43.50 0.85
N ARG A 500 -28.36 42.22 1.00
CA ARG A 500 -27.72 41.65 2.19
C ARG A 500 -26.20 41.45 1.98
N PRO A 501 -25.34 41.90 2.91
CA PRO A 501 -23.92 41.56 2.89
C PRO A 501 -23.70 40.09 3.30
N PHE A 502 -22.76 39.42 2.64
CA PHE A 502 -22.46 38.00 2.88
C PHE A 502 -20.97 37.74 3.13
N ILE A 503 -20.13 38.76 3.03
CA ILE A 503 -18.70 38.73 3.38
C ILE A 503 -18.45 39.71 4.52
N THR A 504 -17.69 39.28 5.52
CA THR A 504 -17.13 40.15 6.57
C THR A 504 -15.60 40.16 6.49
N GLY A 505 -14.98 41.22 7.03
CA GLY A 505 -13.53 41.45 6.90
C GLY A 505 -13.14 42.18 5.60
N SER A 506 -11.84 42.38 5.37
CA SER A 506 -11.31 43.10 4.19
C SER A 506 -10.70 42.19 3.11
N GLY A 507 -10.76 40.87 3.30
CA GLY A 507 -10.39 39.89 2.28
C GLY A 507 -11.38 39.81 1.11
N THR A 508 -11.07 38.95 0.14
CA THR A 508 -11.85 38.83 -1.11
C THR A 508 -12.24 37.37 -1.41
N LEU A 509 -13.49 37.14 -1.80
CA LEU A 509 -13.95 35.88 -2.39
C LEU A 509 -13.84 35.95 -3.91
N THR A 510 -13.20 34.98 -4.54
CA THR A 510 -13.19 34.83 -6.01
C THR A 510 -14.04 33.62 -6.40
N VAL A 511 -15.13 33.86 -7.12
CA VAL A 511 -15.99 32.81 -7.69
C VAL A 511 -15.50 32.48 -9.09
N LEU A 512 -15.10 31.22 -9.31
CA LEU A 512 -14.46 30.81 -10.56
C LEU A 512 -15.45 30.42 -11.66
N ALA A 513 -16.61 29.85 -11.29
CA ALA A 513 -17.60 29.38 -12.24
C ALA A 513 -19.03 29.43 -11.66
N VAL A 514 -20.00 29.34 -12.57
CA VAL A 514 -21.42 29.17 -12.26
C VAL A 514 -21.76 27.67 -12.30
N PRO A 515 -22.58 27.12 -11.39
CA PRO A 515 -23.10 25.76 -11.48
C PRO A 515 -23.81 25.51 -12.80
N LEU A 516 -23.60 24.33 -13.37
CA LEU A 516 -24.30 23.89 -14.58
C LEU A 516 -25.80 23.69 -14.24
N ALA A 517 -26.66 24.36 -14.99
CA ALA A 517 -28.11 24.18 -14.97
C ALA A 517 -28.53 23.02 -15.91
N GLU A 518 -29.74 22.50 -15.74
CA GLU A 518 -30.31 21.51 -16.66
C GLU A 518 -30.79 22.12 -18.00
N THR A 519 -30.63 23.43 -18.18
CA THR A 519 -31.01 24.14 -19.40
C THR A 519 -30.14 23.73 -20.59
N LEU A 520 -30.81 23.36 -21.68
CA LEU A 520 -30.20 22.99 -22.96
C LEU A 520 -30.58 24.02 -24.02
N CYS A 521 -29.57 24.67 -24.61
CA CYS A 521 -29.73 25.58 -25.75
C CYS A 521 -29.25 24.86 -27.01
N THR A 522 -30.19 24.49 -27.89
CA THR A 522 -29.93 23.79 -29.15
C THR A 522 -29.78 24.78 -30.30
N TRP A 523 -28.66 24.67 -31.02
CA TRP A 523 -28.42 25.46 -32.23
C TRP A 523 -29.39 25.06 -33.35
N THR A 524 -30.21 25.99 -33.81
CA THR A 524 -31.13 25.84 -34.93
C THR A 524 -30.58 26.48 -36.21
N GLY A 525 -29.74 27.52 -36.08
CA GLY A 525 -29.23 28.30 -37.20
C GLY A 525 -30.33 28.94 -38.06
N ALA A 526 -31.51 29.19 -37.47
CA ALA A 526 -32.69 29.69 -38.18
C ALA A 526 -32.72 31.22 -38.33
N GLY A 527 -31.80 31.93 -37.67
CA GLY A 527 -31.67 33.38 -37.75
C GLY A 527 -31.20 33.88 -39.12
N ALA A 528 -31.33 35.19 -39.33
CA ALA A 528 -30.92 35.84 -40.59
C ALA A 528 -29.39 35.86 -40.81
N ASP A 529 -28.61 35.58 -39.77
CA ASP A 529 -27.17 35.45 -39.79
C ASP A 529 -26.75 34.21 -38.98
N THR A 530 -25.47 33.86 -38.98
CA THR A 530 -24.93 32.73 -38.21
C THR A 530 -24.30 33.19 -36.89
N ARG A 531 -24.63 34.37 -36.35
CA ARG A 531 -23.99 34.90 -35.14
C ARG A 531 -24.43 34.12 -33.90
N PHE A 532 -23.46 33.87 -33.02
CA PHE A 532 -23.66 33.11 -31.78
C PHE A 532 -24.60 33.83 -30.82
N SER A 533 -24.53 35.18 -30.78
CA SER A 533 -25.38 36.04 -29.95
C SER A 533 -26.83 36.17 -30.43
N ASN A 534 -27.14 35.78 -31.67
CA ASN A 534 -28.46 35.96 -32.24
C ASN A 534 -29.45 34.95 -31.64
N PRO A 535 -30.47 35.40 -30.89
CA PRO A 535 -31.39 34.49 -30.20
C PRO A 535 -32.20 33.60 -31.16
N ASP A 536 -32.44 34.04 -32.40
CA ASP A 536 -33.18 33.27 -33.40
C ASP A 536 -32.39 32.05 -33.93
N ASN A 537 -31.07 31.98 -33.65
CA ASN A 537 -30.25 30.81 -33.96
C ASN A 537 -30.32 29.70 -32.92
N TRP A 538 -31.12 29.88 -31.86
CA TRP A 538 -31.30 28.93 -30.76
C TRP A 538 -32.77 28.58 -30.59
N ASP A 539 -33.06 27.37 -30.11
CA ASP A 539 -34.41 26.98 -29.68
C ASP A 539 -34.83 27.72 -28.40
N VAL A 540 -33.88 27.92 -27.51
CA VAL A 540 -33.94 28.68 -26.26
C VAL A 540 -32.78 29.66 -26.27
N ALA A 541 -33.10 30.96 -26.26
CA ALA A 541 -32.11 32.03 -26.24
C ALA A 541 -31.13 31.86 -25.05
N PRO A 542 -29.82 31.72 -25.27
CA PRO A 542 -28.87 31.49 -24.19
C PRO A 542 -28.64 32.75 -23.33
N ALA A 543 -28.42 32.55 -22.04
CA ALA A 543 -28.01 33.58 -21.08
C ALA A 543 -26.51 33.90 -21.15
N PHE A 544 -25.67 32.96 -21.59
CA PHE A 544 -24.20 33.09 -21.68
C PHE A 544 -23.49 33.41 -20.34
N ASP A 545 -24.06 32.96 -19.22
CA ASP A 545 -23.50 33.12 -17.88
C ASP A 545 -22.62 31.95 -17.44
N GLY A 546 -22.51 30.91 -18.27
CA GLY A 546 -21.74 29.69 -18.00
C GLY A 546 -22.54 28.59 -17.29
N SER A 547 -23.86 28.74 -17.13
CA SER A 547 -24.72 27.69 -16.55
C SER A 547 -25.31 26.73 -17.58
N GLU A 548 -25.39 27.10 -18.86
CA GLU A 548 -26.18 26.37 -19.86
C GLU A 548 -25.36 25.38 -20.69
N THR A 549 -25.99 24.27 -21.11
CA THR A 549 -25.41 23.35 -22.08
C THR A 549 -25.78 23.76 -23.50
N PHE A 550 -24.78 23.91 -24.36
CA PHE A 550 -24.96 24.29 -25.76
C PHE A 550 -24.87 23.05 -26.65
N LEU A 551 -25.97 22.72 -27.34
CA LEU A 551 -26.10 21.54 -28.19
C LEU A 551 -26.09 21.90 -29.68
N PHE A 552 -25.14 21.33 -30.42
CA PHE A 552 -25.08 21.36 -31.87
C PHE A 552 -25.52 20.00 -32.41
N ASP A 553 -26.80 19.90 -32.78
CA ASP A 553 -27.42 18.66 -33.28
C ASP A 553 -27.42 18.60 -34.82
N ALA A 554 -28.56 18.50 -35.52
CA ALA A 554 -28.57 18.34 -36.98
C ALA A 554 -28.47 19.66 -37.79
N ALA A 555 -28.85 20.80 -37.21
CA ALA A 555 -29.06 22.04 -37.96
C ALA A 555 -27.77 22.85 -38.19
N GLY A 556 -27.72 23.60 -39.29
CA GLY A 556 -26.61 24.48 -39.67
C GLY A 556 -25.29 23.76 -39.97
N SER A 557 -24.26 24.52 -40.34
CA SER A 557 -22.88 24.03 -40.51
C SER A 557 -21.84 24.92 -39.84
N GLU A 558 -22.23 26.12 -39.40
CA GLU A 558 -21.36 27.10 -38.76
C GLU A 558 -22.13 27.87 -37.68
N ALA A 559 -21.44 28.22 -36.59
CA ALA A 559 -21.80 29.29 -35.67
C ALA A 559 -20.64 30.27 -35.51
N ARG A 560 -20.87 31.57 -35.74
CA ARG A 560 -19.87 32.63 -35.66
C ARG A 560 -19.92 33.33 -34.31
N VAL A 561 -18.90 33.12 -33.48
CA VAL A 561 -18.76 33.76 -32.18
C VAL A 561 -18.40 35.22 -32.37
N ASP A 562 -19.34 36.11 -32.10
CA ASP A 562 -19.27 37.56 -32.29
C ASP A 562 -18.97 38.34 -30.99
N GLY A 563 -18.48 37.64 -29.97
CA GLY A 563 -18.14 38.23 -28.67
C GLY A 563 -17.39 37.28 -27.75
N GLN A 564 -17.45 37.56 -26.45
CA GLN A 564 -16.92 36.69 -25.41
C GLN A 564 -18.10 36.11 -24.65
N PHE A 565 -18.26 34.78 -24.68
CA PHE A 565 -19.41 34.13 -24.05
C PHE A 565 -18.96 33.07 -23.05
N ASN A 566 -19.63 33.02 -21.90
CA ASN A 566 -19.47 31.93 -20.95
C ASN A 566 -20.48 30.84 -21.33
N VAL A 567 -19.99 29.64 -21.58
CA VAL A 567 -20.81 28.47 -21.94
C VAL A 567 -20.63 27.43 -20.85
N GLY A 568 -21.70 26.79 -20.39
CA GLY A 568 -21.59 25.79 -19.31
C GLY A 568 -20.98 24.49 -19.80
N ALA A 569 -21.51 23.95 -20.90
CA ALA A 569 -20.99 22.75 -21.57
C ALA A 569 -21.14 22.88 -23.10
N LEU A 570 -20.32 22.15 -23.86
CA LEU A 570 -20.42 22.07 -25.32
C LEU A 570 -20.74 20.63 -25.74
N ARG A 571 -21.81 20.43 -26.50
CA ARG A 571 -22.21 19.11 -26.99
C ARG A 571 -22.42 19.11 -28.49
N PHE A 572 -21.78 18.18 -29.19
CA PHE A 572 -21.98 17.91 -30.60
C PHE A 572 -22.60 16.53 -30.75
N ASN A 573 -23.73 16.43 -31.46
CA ASN A 573 -24.38 15.16 -31.78
C ASN A 573 -24.64 15.10 -33.29
N ARG A 574 -23.57 14.93 -34.08
CA ARG A 574 -23.61 15.28 -35.51
C ARG A 574 -23.16 14.16 -36.43
N SER A 575 -23.88 14.04 -37.54
CA SER A 575 -23.53 13.17 -38.69
C SER A 575 -22.80 13.93 -39.82
N THR A 576 -22.69 15.26 -39.70
CA THR A 576 -21.96 16.16 -40.62
C THR A 576 -21.14 17.16 -39.83
N GLY A 577 -20.03 17.62 -40.41
CA GLY A 577 -19.12 18.54 -39.72
C GLY A 577 -19.76 19.89 -39.40
N PHE A 578 -19.43 20.45 -38.25
CA PHE A 578 -19.87 21.76 -37.80
C PHE A 578 -18.69 22.59 -37.32
N SER A 579 -18.70 23.88 -37.61
CA SER A 579 -17.61 24.79 -37.23
C SER A 579 -18.11 25.90 -36.31
N ILE A 580 -17.47 26.07 -35.16
CA ILE A 580 -17.61 27.27 -34.33
C ILE A 580 -16.43 28.17 -34.67
N THR A 581 -16.69 29.28 -35.36
CA THR A 581 -15.67 30.16 -35.92
C THR A 581 -15.68 31.53 -35.22
N PRO A 582 -14.56 32.25 -35.18
CA PRO A 582 -14.51 33.59 -34.63
C PRO A 582 -15.02 34.61 -35.65
N ASP A 583 -15.81 35.60 -35.21
CA ASP A 583 -16.13 36.77 -36.03
C ASP A 583 -14.95 37.75 -36.09
N ASN A 584 -14.16 37.82 -35.01
CA ASN A 584 -12.96 38.64 -34.92
C ASN A 584 -11.91 38.06 -33.94
N ALA A 585 -10.74 38.69 -33.82
CA ALA A 585 -9.64 38.19 -33.00
C ALA A 585 -9.91 38.19 -31.48
N GLN A 586 -10.94 38.89 -31.01
CA GLN A 586 -11.33 38.94 -29.59
C GLN A 586 -12.41 37.89 -29.24
N SER A 587 -12.97 37.21 -30.25
CA SER A 587 -13.97 36.17 -30.08
C SER A 587 -13.44 35.01 -29.24
N ARG A 588 -14.17 34.65 -28.18
CA ARG A 588 -13.76 33.58 -27.28
C ARG A 588 -14.94 32.90 -26.59
N LEU A 589 -14.79 31.62 -26.29
CA LEU A 589 -15.67 30.87 -25.42
C LEU A 589 -14.95 30.57 -24.11
N LYS A 590 -15.61 30.82 -22.99
CA LYS A 590 -15.15 30.43 -21.66
C LYS A 590 -16.00 29.28 -21.16
N LEU A 591 -15.40 28.10 -21.00
CA LEU A 591 -16.09 26.89 -20.57
C LEU A 591 -16.27 26.91 -19.05
N GLY A 592 -17.52 26.87 -18.60
CA GLY A 592 -17.95 26.73 -17.20
C GLY A 592 -17.76 25.30 -16.71
N LEU A 593 -18.50 24.86 -15.69
CA LEU A 593 -18.23 23.58 -15.01
C LEU A 593 -18.54 22.31 -15.80
N GLY A 594 -19.16 22.42 -16.99
CA GLY A 594 -19.49 21.28 -17.82
C GLY A 594 -18.36 20.87 -18.77
N ASP A 595 -18.61 19.75 -19.44
CA ASP A 595 -17.63 19.08 -20.31
C ASP A 595 -17.82 19.41 -21.79
N ILE A 596 -16.87 18.97 -22.62
CA ILE A 596 -17.01 18.94 -24.06
C ILE A 596 -17.34 17.52 -24.50
N THR A 597 -18.49 17.31 -25.12
CA THR A 597 -18.94 16.01 -25.57
C THR A 597 -19.19 15.99 -27.08
N VAL A 598 -18.60 15.02 -27.78
CA VAL A 598 -18.81 14.78 -29.23
C VAL A 598 -19.30 13.35 -29.44
N LEU A 599 -20.59 13.23 -29.72
CA LEU A 599 -21.29 11.97 -29.90
C LEU A 599 -21.43 11.60 -31.38
N ASN A 600 -21.34 10.30 -31.63
CA ASN A 600 -21.61 9.68 -32.90
C ASN A 600 -23.08 9.25 -32.96
N PRO A 601 -23.96 9.97 -33.66
CA PRO A 601 -25.37 9.63 -33.70
C PRO A 601 -25.60 8.30 -34.46
N PRO A 602 -26.67 7.55 -34.13
CA PRO A 602 -27.03 6.33 -34.85
C PRO A 602 -27.17 6.58 -36.36
N GLY A 603 -26.43 5.82 -37.18
CA GLY A 603 -26.49 5.90 -38.65
C GLY A 603 -25.40 6.75 -39.33
N ALA A 604 -24.50 7.41 -38.58
CA ALA A 604 -23.34 8.08 -39.16
C ALA A 604 -22.28 7.05 -39.62
N ALA A 605 -22.15 6.87 -40.94
CA ALA A 605 -21.24 5.89 -41.55
C ALA A 605 -19.84 6.45 -41.86
N ALA A 606 -19.68 7.78 -41.94
CA ALA A 606 -18.43 8.44 -42.30
C ALA A 606 -17.80 9.17 -41.09
N PRO A 607 -16.46 9.29 -41.02
CA PRO A 607 -15.80 10.12 -40.02
C PRO A 607 -16.25 11.58 -40.13
N VAL A 608 -16.63 12.18 -39.00
CA VAL A 608 -17.08 13.58 -38.90
C VAL A 608 -16.05 14.40 -38.13
N THR A 609 -15.76 15.61 -38.61
CA THR A 609 -14.93 16.58 -37.88
C THR A 609 -15.76 17.78 -37.49
N ASN A 610 -15.85 18.04 -36.19
CA ASN A 610 -16.36 19.28 -35.62
C ASN A 610 -15.18 20.18 -35.28
N THR A 611 -15.23 21.45 -35.67
CA THR A 611 -14.10 22.37 -35.54
C THR A 611 -14.43 23.48 -34.56
N LEU A 612 -13.58 23.66 -33.55
CA LEU A 612 -13.56 24.81 -32.67
C LEU A 612 -12.40 25.72 -33.12
N ALA A 613 -12.71 26.71 -33.94
CA ALA A 613 -11.75 27.68 -34.47
C ALA A 613 -11.75 29.01 -33.70
N VAL A 614 -12.55 29.11 -32.64
CA VAL A 614 -12.58 30.22 -31.70
C VAL A 614 -11.75 29.90 -30.45
N ALA A 615 -11.12 30.90 -29.84
CA ALA A 615 -10.32 30.70 -28.63
C ALA A 615 -11.17 30.12 -27.49
N LEU A 616 -10.62 29.16 -26.74
CA LEU A 616 -11.27 28.51 -25.62
C LEU A 616 -10.52 28.83 -24.32
N GLU A 617 -11.24 29.26 -23.29
CA GLU A 617 -10.72 29.40 -21.92
C GLU A 617 -11.34 28.34 -21.03
N LEU A 618 -10.52 27.51 -20.41
CA LEU A 618 -10.94 26.52 -19.42
C LEU A 618 -11.03 27.20 -18.04
N THR A 619 -12.07 26.89 -17.26
CA THR A 619 -12.19 27.40 -15.89
C THR A 619 -11.55 26.46 -14.88
N LEU A 620 -11.74 25.14 -15.03
CA LEU A 620 -11.39 24.11 -14.05
C LEU A 620 -11.03 22.78 -14.76
N ALA A 621 -11.28 21.64 -14.10
CA ALA A 621 -11.18 20.31 -14.71
C ALA A 621 -12.28 20.14 -15.75
N HIS A 622 -11.94 19.52 -16.88
CA HIS A 622 -12.93 19.19 -17.91
C HIS A 622 -12.61 17.83 -18.53
N GLU A 623 -13.65 17.11 -18.89
CA GLU A 623 -13.58 15.98 -19.79
C GLU A 623 -13.89 16.42 -21.23
N CYS A 624 -13.16 15.84 -22.17
CA CYS A 624 -13.40 15.90 -23.59
C CYS A 624 -13.73 14.49 -24.08
N LEU A 625 -15.01 14.14 -24.06
CA LEU A 625 -15.50 12.86 -24.55
C LEU A 625 -15.68 12.94 -26.06
N VAL A 626 -14.84 12.26 -26.84
CA VAL A 626 -14.99 12.15 -28.29
C VAL A 626 -15.21 10.69 -28.67
N THR A 627 -16.41 10.37 -29.12
CA THR A 627 -16.80 9.00 -29.48
C THR A 627 -16.22 8.54 -30.82
N ASN A 628 -16.35 7.25 -31.14
CA ASN A 628 -15.83 6.66 -32.38
C ASN A 628 -16.34 7.39 -33.65
N ASN A 629 -15.55 7.39 -34.71
CA ASN A 629 -15.82 8.11 -35.97
C ASN A 629 -16.02 9.64 -35.84
N GLN A 630 -15.74 10.22 -34.67
CA GLN A 630 -15.78 11.67 -34.47
C GLN A 630 -14.37 12.24 -34.26
N THR A 631 -14.19 13.47 -34.72
CA THR A 631 -13.03 14.30 -34.43
C THR A 631 -13.51 15.64 -33.88
N LEU A 632 -12.94 16.08 -32.77
CA LEU A 632 -12.98 17.47 -32.33
C LEU A 632 -11.66 18.13 -32.69
N ALA A 633 -11.69 19.10 -33.62
CA ALA A 633 -10.52 19.87 -34.02
C ALA A 633 -10.54 21.25 -33.35
N ILE A 634 -9.71 21.44 -32.32
CA ILE A 634 -9.49 22.74 -31.70
C ILE A 634 -8.28 23.38 -32.36
N THR A 635 -8.56 24.39 -33.19
CA THR A 635 -7.54 25.04 -34.05
C THR A 635 -7.10 26.40 -33.54
N ALA A 636 -7.90 27.03 -32.67
CA ALA A 636 -7.52 28.22 -31.94
C ALA A 636 -6.87 27.89 -30.58
N ALA A 637 -6.35 28.92 -29.91
CA ALA A 637 -5.69 28.80 -28.62
C ALA A 637 -6.65 28.35 -27.51
N VAL A 638 -6.19 27.40 -26.69
CA VAL A 638 -6.81 26.98 -25.42
C VAL A 638 -5.98 27.53 -24.26
N SER A 639 -6.64 28.23 -23.33
CA SER A 639 -6.02 28.90 -22.18
C SER A 639 -6.77 28.58 -20.87
N GLY A 640 -6.29 29.09 -19.72
CA GLY A 640 -6.96 28.88 -18.42
C GLY A 640 -6.65 27.51 -17.79
N GLY A 641 -7.61 26.94 -17.07
CA GLY A 641 -7.46 25.66 -16.36
C GLY A 641 -6.73 25.79 -15.02
N SER A 642 -6.35 24.65 -14.45
CA SER A 642 -5.76 24.59 -13.10
C SER A 642 -4.73 23.45 -12.99
N PRO A 643 -3.53 23.69 -12.42
CA PRO A 643 -2.46 22.68 -12.29
C PRO A 643 -2.87 21.40 -11.54
N THR A 644 -3.93 21.45 -10.72
CA THR A 644 -4.41 20.33 -9.90
C THR A 644 -5.60 19.60 -10.51
N HIS A 645 -6.11 20.07 -11.64
CA HIS A 645 -7.35 19.59 -12.25
C HIS A 645 -7.12 19.25 -13.74
N PRO A 646 -7.21 17.97 -14.14
CA PRO A 646 -6.81 17.57 -15.48
C PRO A 646 -7.83 17.97 -16.55
N LEU A 647 -7.33 18.17 -17.77
CA LEU A 647 -8.09 18.04 -19.00
C LEU A 647 -8.02 16.58 -19.44
N VAL A 648 -9.15 15.87 -19.43
CA VAL A 648 -9.21 14.45 -19.73
C VAL A 648 -9.73 14.25 -21.15
N LYS A 649 -8.99 13.55 -22.00
CA LYS A 649 -9.48 13.04 -23.28
C LYS A 649 -10.03 11.62 -23.10
N ASP A 650 -11.32 11.44 -23.36
CA ASP A 650 -12.01 10.14 -23.31
C ASP A 650 -12.79 9.82 -24.60
N GLY A 651 -13.36 8.61 -24.69
CA GLY A 651 -13.96 8.04 -25.90
C GLY A 651 -12.96 7.67 -27.01
N ASP A 652 -13.38 6.81 -27.94
CA ASP A 652 -12.51 6.22 -28.98
C ASP A 652 -12.14 7.14 -30.17
N GLY A 653 -12.73 8.33 -30.24
CA GLY A 653 -12.50 9.31 -31.30
C GLY A 653 -11.23 10.14 -31.12
N THR A 654 -11.10 11.16 -31.97
CA THR A 654 -9.89 12.00 -32.06
C THR A 654 -10.11 13.40 -31.49
N LEU A 655 -9.21 13.85 -30.62
CA LEU A 655 -9.06 15.26 -30.27
C LEU A 655 -7.82 15.81 -31.00
N SER A 656 -8.02 16.78 -31.88
CA SER A 656 -6.93 17.45 -32.59
C SER A 656 -6.70 18.84 -31.97
N LEU A 657 -5.50 19.08 -31.46
CA LEU A 657 -5.05 20.35 -30.87
C LEU A 657 -3.97 20.94 -31.78
N THR A 658 -4.24 22.09 -32.40
CA THR A 658 -3.25 22.74 -33.30
C THR A 658 -2.99 24.20 -32.98
N GLY A 659 -3.80 24.79 -32.08
CA GLY A 659 -3.55 26.12 -31.54
C GLY A 659 -2.30 26.18 -30.66
N THR A 660 -1.79 27.39 -30.43
CA THR A 660 -0.79 27.62 -29.39
C THR A 660 -1.51 27.71 -28.05
N ASN A 661 -1.38 26.67 -27.24
CA ASN A 661 -2.15 26.47 -26.04
C ASN A 661 -1.34 26.81 -24.78
N THR A 662 -1.98 27.45 -23.81
CA THR A 662 -1.37 27.90 -22.55
C THR A 662 -2.15 27.43 -21.32
N PHE A 663 -3.09 26.49 -21.48
CA PHE A 663 -3.84 25.97 -20.34
C PHE A 663 -2.92 25.32 -19.30
N GLU A 664 -3.21 25.47 -18.02
CA GLU A 664 -2.39 24.96 -16.90
C GLU A 664 -2.77 23.55 -16.44
N SER A 665 -3.92 23.05 -16.90
CA SER A 665 -4.40 21.71 -16.58
C SER A 665 -3.47 20.61 -17.11
N PRO A 666 -3.09 19.62 -16.29
CA PRO A 666 -2.46 18.39 -16.77
C PRO A 666 -3.32 17.72 -17.84
N LEU A 667 -2.71 17.14 -18.87
CA LEU A 667 -3.44 16.48 -19.95
C LEU A 667 -3.45 14.97 -19.71
N VAL A 668 -4.64 14.37 -19.58
CA VAL A 668 -4.80 12.92 -19.37
C VAL A 668 -5.46 12.29 -20.58
N LEU A 669 -4.80 11.31 -21.19
CA LEU A 669 -5.32 10.54 -22.32
C LEU A 669 -5.86 9.21 -21.78
N SER A 670 -7.17 9.18 -21.51
CA SER A 670 -7.88 7.98 -21.03
C SER A 670 -8.21 7.05 -22.20
N ASN A 671 -8.82 7.59 -23.27
CA ASN A 671 -9.21 6.82 -24.46
C ASN A 671 -9.07 7.62 -25.78
N GLY A 672 -9.00 6.90 -26.90
CA GLY A 672 -8.94 7.48 -28.24
C GLY A 672 -7.56 8.02 -28.63
N LEU A 673 -7.56 9.03 -29.50
CA LEU A 673 -6.36 9.66 -30.08
C LEU A 673 -6.32 11.16 -29.74
N VAL A 674 -5.14 11.67 -29.38
CA VAL A 674 -4.80 13.09 -29.41
C VAL A 674 -3.82 13.35 -30.55
N MET A 675 -4.19 14.24 -31.45
CA MET A 675 -3.31 14.78 -32.49
C MET A 675 -2.82 16.17 -32.05
N ALA A 676 -1.52 16.41 -32.09
CA ALA A 676 -0.91 17.71 -31.83
C ALA A 676 0.03 18.08 -32.97
N ASN A 677 0.12 19.36 -33.36
CA ASN A 677 1.13 19.78 -34.33
C ASN A 677 2.54 19.74 -33.74
N THR A 678 2.72 20.44 -32.62
CA THR A 678 3.95 20.47 -31.83
C THR A 678 3.61 20.55 -30.34
N GLY A 679 4.59 20.59 -29.46
CA GLY A 679 4.37 20.64 -28.01
C GLY A 679 3.58 21.87 -27.57
N THR A 680 3.64 23.00 -28.27
CA THR A 680 2.84 24.20 -27.89
C THR A 680 1.33 23.95 -27.95
N ALA A 681 0.85 22.91 -28.65
CA ALA A 681 -0.56 22.51 -28.60
C ALA A 681 -0.96 21.74 -27.34
N LEU A 682 -0.01 21.36 -26.48
CA LEU A 682 -0.26 20.50 -25.32
C LEU A 682 -0.37 21.25 -23.98
N GLY A 683 -0.55 22.58 -24.01
CA GLY A 683 -0.82 23.41 -22.83
C GLY A 683 0.44 24.12 -22.29
N HIS A 684 0.49 24.49 -21.02
CA HIS A 684 1.67 25.11 -20.42
C HIS A 684 2.87 24.13 -20.32
N PRO A 685 4.14 24.56 -20.46
CA PRO A 685 5.31 23.67 -20.39
C PRO A 685 5.48 22.89 -19.08
N SER A 686 4.93 23.39 -17.98
CA SER A 686 4.93 22.69 -16.68
C SER A 686 3.90 21.56 -16.59
N ASN A 687 3.01 21.42 -17.57
CA ASN A 687 1.96 20.41 -17.53
C ASN A 687 2.56 19.03 -17.71
N THR A 688 2.01 18.07 -16.96
CA THR A 688 2.28 16.66 -17.21
C THR A 688 1.27 16.12 -18.21
N ILE A 689 1.76 15.31 -19.16
CA ILE A 689 0.92 14.54 -20.08
C ILE A 689 0.92 13.09 -19.59
N THR A 690 -0.24 12.58 -19.21
CA THR A 690 -0.40 11.20 -18.73
C THR A 690 -1.18 10.38 -19.73
N ILE A 691 -0.59 9.29 -20.21
CA ILE A 691 -1.26 8.28 -21.04
C ILE A 691 -1.74 7.18 -20.09
N ALA A 692 -3.05 7.12 -19.84
CA ALA A 692 -3.68 6.31 -18.79
C ALA A 692 -4.73 5.35 -19.34
N ARG A 693 -4.31 4.43 -20.22
CA ARG A 693 -5.23 3.61 -21.00
C ARG A 693 -5.54 2.26 -20.33
N ALA A 694 -6.82 2.00 -20.07
CA ALA A 694 -7.27 0.79 -19.36
C ALA A 694 -7.58 -0.44 -20.24
N THR A 695 -7.91 -0.31 -21.53
CA THR A 695 -8.39 -1.48 -22.31
C THR A 695 -7.86 -1.61 -23.75
N SER A 696 -7.73 -2.86 -24.19
CA SER A 696 -7.33 -3.30 -25.54
C SER A 696 -8.51 -3.41 -26.51
N ALA A 697 -9.70 -2.92 -26.14
CA ALA A 697 -10.96 -3.40 -26.71
C ALA A 697 -11.52 -2.60 -27.91
N SER A 698 -11.04 -1.40 -28.22
CA SER A 698 -11.62 -0.65 -29.33
C SER A 698 -10.98 -0.99 -30.67
N GLY A 699 -11.85 -1.30 -31.64
CA GLY A 699 -11.53 -1.67 -33.02
C GLY A 699 -10.99 -0.52 -33.88
N ASN A 700 -10.33 0.47 -33.27
CA ASN A 700 -9.59 1.46 -34.03
C ASN A 700 -8.29 0.82 -34.52
N THR A 701 -7.99 0.95 -35.81
CA THR A 701 -6.75 0.45 -36.42
C THR A 701 -5.57 1.32 -36.00
N TRP A 702 -5.25 1.30 -34.71
CA TRP A 702 -4.10 1.95 -34.09
C TRP A 702 -2.75 1.40 -34.54
N ALA A 703 -2.75 0.49 -35.51
CA ALA A 703 -1.54 0.02 -36.18
C ALA A 703 -0.68 1.15 -36.79
N THR A 704 -1.15 2.42 -36.81
CA THR A 704 -0.43 3.53 -37.46
C THR A 704 -0.18 4.80 -36.64
N ARG A 705 -0.85 5.08 -35.49
CA ARG A 705 -0.79 6.43 -34.85
C ARG A 705 -0.72 6.53 -33.30
N GLY A 706 -1.03 5.47 -32.54
CA GLY A 706 -1.00 5.50 -31.05
C GLY A 706 -1.91 6.55 -30.38
N PRO A 707 -1.82 6.73 -29.05
CA PRO A 707 -2.68 7.67 -28.32
C PRO A 707 -2.23 9.13 -28.44
N LEU A 708 -0.93 9.42 -28.59
CA LEU A 708 -0.41 10.76 -28.86
C LEU A 708 0.35 10.80 -30.19
N TYR A 709 -0.16 11.59 -31.13
CA TYR A 709 0.38 11.72 -32.49
C TYR A 709 0.81 13.15 -32.78
N PHE A 710 2.07 13.34 -33.21
CA PHE A 710 2.59 14.64 -33.62
C PHE A 710 2.52 14.79 -35.13
N THR A 711 1.81 15.81 -35.64
CA THR A 711 1.55 15.98 -37.07
C THR A 711 2.66 16.72 -37.81
N ASP A 712 3.42 17.59 -37.14
CA ASP A 712 4.48 18.36 -37.80
C ASP A 712 5.67 17.48 -38.18
N ALA A 713 6.35 17.83 -39.27
CA ALA A 713 7.57 17.16 -39.70
C ALA A 713 8.73 17.35 -38.70
N VAL A 714 8.71 18.44 -37.93
CA VAL A 714 9.60 18.67 -36.80
C VAL A 714 8.76 19.19 -35.64
N ALA A 715 8.66 18.40 -34.57
CA ALA A 715 7.92 18.74 -33.36
C ALA A 715 8.86 18.72 -32.14
N THR A 716 8.57 19.58 -31.17
CA THR A 716 9.31 19.66 -29.90
C THR A 716 8.32 19.61 -28.75
N ASN A 717 8.60 18.82 -27.71
CA ASN A 717 7.80 18.79 -26.50
C ASN A 717 8.67 18.91 -25.25
N ASP A 718 8.42 19.98 -24.49
CA ASP A 718 9.11 20.28 -23.23
C ASP A 718 8.37 19.74 -21.99
N ARG A 719 7.13 19.25 -22.17
CA ARG A 719 6.30 18.74 -21.07
C ARG A 719 6.72 17.33 -20.66
N PRO A 720 6.77 17.01 -19.36
CA PRO A 720 6.92 15.63 -18.91
C PRO A 720 5.81 14.73 -19.47
N ILE A 721 6.19 13.54 -19.94
CA ILE A 721 5.24 12.52 -20.40
C ILE A 721 5.34 11.29 -19.51
N ILE A 722 4.20 10.84 -19.00
CA ILE A 722 4.06 9.66 -18.16
C ILE A 722 3.18 8.64 -18.87
N VAL A 723 3.71 7.44 -19.10
CA VAL A 723 2.95 6.27 -19.55
C VAL A 723 2.56 5.47 -18.30
N ALA A 724 1.30 5.55 -17.91
CA ALA A 724 0.73 4.88 -16.73
C ALA A 724 0.26 3.45 -17.11
N PRO A 725 -0.99 2.95 -16.95
CA PRO A 725 -1.37 1.66 -17.55
C PRO A 725 -1.35 1.79 -19.07
N ALA A 726 -0.61 0.92 -19.74
CA ALA A 726 -0.53 0.90 -21.20
C ALA A 726 -0.86 -0.48 -21.76
N VAL A 727 -1.51 -0.48 -22.92
CA VAL A 727 -1.73 -1.69 -23.71
C VAL A 727 -0.40 -2.08 -24.34
N SER A 728 0.10 -3.28 -24.01
CA SER A 728 1.46 -3.72 -24.29
C SER A 728 1.88 -3.72 -25.76
N TYR A 729 0.95 -3.78 -26.71
CA TYR A 729 1.25 -3.96 -28.14
C TYR A 729 1.14 -2.70 -29.02
N ILE A 730 0.77 -1.55 -28.47
CA ILE A 730 0.56 -0.31 -29.24
C ILE A 730 1.64 0.72 -28.88
N GLY A 731 2.19 1.41 -29.88
CA GLY A 731 3.09 2.54 -29.65
C GLY A 731 2.39 3.65 -28.83
N GLN A 732 3.01 4.11 -27.75
CA GLN A 732 2.41 5.14 -26.91
C GLN A 732 2.54 6.55 -27.51
N ILE A 733 3.54 6.77 -28.36
CA ILE A 733 3.80 8.05 -29.01
C ILE A 733 4.24 7.80 -30.44
N TYR A 734 3.70 8.58 -31.36
CA TYR A 734 4.01 8.49 -32.79
C TYR A 734 4.31 9.87 -33.39
N PRO A 735 5.54 10.11 -33.89
CA PRO A 735 5.81 11.21 -34.81
C PRO A 735 5.24 10.94 -36.22
N ASN A 736 4.88 11.98 -36.98
CA ASN A 736 4.50 11.90 -38.41
C ASN A 736 5.71 11.62 -39.33
N ALA A 737 6.41 10.49 -39.12
CA ALA A 737 7.63 10.08 -39.83
C ALA A 737 8.79 11.11 -39.86
N GLY A 738 8.63 12.28 -39.25
CA GLY A 738 9.58 13.36 -39.09
C GLY A 738 10.35 13.29 -37.78
N THR A 739 10.85 14.42 -37.29
CA THR A 739 11.64 14.51 -36.04
C THR A 739 10.77 14.95 -34.87
N LEU A 740 10.77 14.20 -33.77
CA LEU A 740 10.18 14.60 -32.49
C LEU A 740 11.29 14.70 -31.44
N VAL A 741 11.43 15.88 -30.85
CA VAL A 741 12.35 16.14 -29.74
C VAL A 741 11.57 16.22 -28.43
N LEU A 742 11.94 15.37 -27.47
CA LEU A 742 11.35 15.29 -26.14
C LEU A 742 12.35 15.90 -25.14
N ASN A 743 12.18 17.18 -24.85
CA ASN A 743 12.97 17.91 -23.83
C ASN A 743 12.43 17.68 -22.42
N GLY A 744 11.12 17.39 -22.28
CA GLY A 744 10.53 16.99 -21.02
C GLY A 744 10.87 15.55 -20.64
N ALA A 745 10.87 15.25 -19.35
CA ALA A 745 11.17 13.91 -18.84
C ALA A 745 10.18 12.86 -19.36
N PHE A 746 10.69 11.69 -19.71
CA PHE A 746 9.88 10.58 -20.19
C PHE A 746 9.83 9.45 -19.15
N THR A 747 8.64 9.11 -18.64
CA THR A 747 8.49 8.08 -17.60
C THR A 747 7.56 6.96 -18.03
N PHE A 748 8.03 5.71 -18.00
CA PHE A 748 7.23 4.50 -18.13
C PHE A 748 6.93 3.91 -16.75
N MET A 749 5.67 3.98 -16.31
CA MET A 749 5.21 3.39 -15.04
C MET A 749 4.66 1.97 -15.17
N SER A 750 4.31 1.50 -16.38
CA SER A 750 3.88 0.12 -16.64
C SER A 750 4.32 -0.38 -18.02
N ASN A 751 3.92 -1.61 -18.40
CA ASN A 751 4.27 -2.22 -19.69
C ASN A 751 3.72 -1.37 -20.84
N GLY A 752 4.57 -1.04 -21.79
CA GLY A 752 4.15 -0.39 -23.02
C GLY A 752 5.24 -0.44 -24.07
N ARG A 753 4.89 0.06 -25.25
CA ARG A 753 5.72 0.00 -26.45
C ARG A 753 5.91 1.40 -27.02
N ILE A 754 7.10 1.70 -27.53
CA ILE A 754 7.33 2.86 -28.39
C ILE A 754 7.46 2.36 -29.81
N ASP A 755 6.65 2.90 -30.72
CA ASP A 755 6.82 2.70 -32.16
C ASP A 755 7.29 4.01 -32.78
N ASN A 756 8.48 4.01 -33.33
CA ASN A 756 9.09 5.16 -33.95
C ASN A 756 9.14 5.01 -35.49
N PRO A 757 8.17 5.59 -36.21
CA PRO A 757 8.19 5.70 -37.67
C PRO A 757 9.07 6.85 -38.20
N GLY A 758 9.66 7.68 -37.33
CA GLY A 758 10.45 8.88 -37.66
C GLY A 758 11.77 8.96 -36.91
N THR A 759 12.20 10.15 -36.50
CA THR A 759 13.36 10.37 -35.63
C THR A 759 12.86 10.81 -34.27
N LEU A 760 13.19 10.07 -33.21
CA LEU A 760 12.77 10.37 -31.84
C LEU A 760 14.00 10.70 -31.00
N LEU A 761 14.06 11.91 -30.43
CA LEU A 761 15.17 12.36 -29.58
C LEU A 761 14.66 12.53 -28.16
N PHE A 762 15.26 11.82 -27.22
CA PHE A 762 15.04 11.99 -25.78
C PHE A 762 16.17 12.84 -25.20
N ARG A 763 15.84 14.05 -24.75
CA ARG A 763 16.75 14.99 -24.06
C ARG A 763 16.40 15.17 -22.59
N GLY A 764 15.12 15.06 -22.26
CA GLY A 764 14.63 15.17 -20.88
C GLY A 764 14.89 13.96 -19.98
N GLY A 765 15.56 12.93 -20.49
CA GLY A 765 15.78 11.66 -19.81
C GLY A 765 14.66 10.65 -20.06
N PHE A 766 14.95 9.39 -19.72
CA PHE A 766 14.04 8.28 -19.93
C PHE A 766 14.07 7.34 -18.72
N THR A 767 12.98 7.27 -17.97
CA THR A 767 12.87 6.52 -16.72
C THR A 767 11.85 5.38 -16.84
N CYS A 768 12.17 4.19 -16.29
CA CYS A 768 11.23 3.07 -16.18
C CYS A 768 11.07 2.61 -14.73
N LEU A 769 9.83 2.59 -14.21
CA LEU A 769 9.54 2.25 -12.82
C LEU A 769 9.05 0.80 -12.62
N ASN A 770 8.16 0.25 -13.44
CA ASN A 770 7.61 -1.09 -13.16
C ASN A 770 7.59 -2.07 -14.35
N ALA A 771 8.27 -1.75 -15.45
CA ALA A 771 8.21 -2.55 -16.67
C ALA A 771 9.48 -2.49 -17.51
N ASN A 772 9.60 -3.47 -18.42
CA ASN A 772 10.62 -3.53 -19.45
C ASN A 772 10.08 -2.83 -20.71
N PRO A 773 10.67 -1.72 -21.17
CA PRO A 773 10.20 -1.04 -22.37
C PRO A 773 10.50 -1.87 -23.62
N TRP A 774 9.51 -1.90 -24.52
CA TRP A 774 9.69 -2.40 -25.88
C TRP A 774 9.85 -1.24 -26.85
N MET A 775 11.00 -1.14 -27.51
CA MET A 775 11.37 0.02 -28.31
C MET A 775 11.56 -0.40 -29.76
N GLN A 776 10.66 0.06 -30.62
CA GLN A 776 10.66 -0.29 -32.04
C GLN A 776 10.97 0.92 -32.89
N THR A 777 12.03 0.80 -33.67
CA THR A 777 12.47 1.87 -34.57
C THR A 777 12.46 1.33 -35.99
N TRP A 778 11.68 1.95 -36.88
CA TRP A 778 11.53 1.48 -38.25
C TRP A 778 12.84 1.54 -39.04
N ALA A 779 12.91 0.84 -40.18
CA ALA A 779 14.10 0.86 -41.02
C ALA A 779 14.48 2.30 -41.40
N ASN A 780 15.78 2.62 -41.36
CA ASN A 780 16.33 3.96 -41.63
C ASN A 780 15.85 5.07 -40.68
N ARG A 781 15.33 4.70 -39.51
CA ARG A 781 14.90 5.61 -38.45
C ARG A 781 15.82 5.55 -37.25
N VAL A 782 15.79 6.60 -36.42
CA VAL A 782 16.66 6.74 -35.26
C VAL A 782 15.85 7.07 -34.02
N MET A 783 16.10 6.33 -32.95
CA MET A 783 15.73 6.69 -31.59
C MET A 783 17.01 7.03 -30.85
N ARG A 784 17.15 8.28 -30.40
CA ARG A 784 18.38 8.84 -29.85
C ARG A 784 18.16 9.35 -28.43
N PHE A 785 19.11 9.06 -27.55
CA PHE A 785 19.13 9.53 -26.15
C PHE A 785 20.36 10.40 -25.97
N GLU A 786 20.16 11.64 -25.53
CA GLU A 786 21.22 12.62 -25.29
C GLU A 786 20.86 13.47 -24.07
N ASP A 787 21.82 14.27 -23.59
CA ASP A 787 21.72 15.19 -22.45
C ASP A 787 21.52 14.53 -21.06
N ILE A 788 20.44 13.76 -20.85
CA ILE A 788 20.09 13.17 -19.55
C ILE A 788 20.12 11.63 -19.61
N PRO A 789 20.80 10.94 -18.67
CA PRO A 789 20.90 9.49 -18.65
C PRO A 789 19.55 8.76 -18.63
N LEU A 790 19.56 7.53 -19.15
CA LEU A 790 18.42 6.62 -19.00
C LEU A 790 18.47 5.96 -17.62
N ASP A 791 17.35 5.96 -16.90
CA ASP A 791 17.20 5.33 -15.59
C ASP A 791 16.14 4.22 -15.60
N LEU A 792 16.56 2.99 -15.82
CA LEU A 792 15.71 1.82 -15.76
C LEU A 792 16.05 0.94 -14.55
N GLY A 793 16.92 1.36 -13.62
CA GLY A 793 17.34 0.53 -12.48
C GLY A 793 17.73 -0.90 -12.89
N SER A 794 16.96 -1.90 -12.43
CA SER A 794 17.20 -3.33 -12.74
C SER A 794 16.38 -3.90 -13.90
N ARG A 795 15.67 -3.07 -14.68
CA ARG A 795 14.80 -3.51 -15.78
C ARG A 795 15.59 -3.71 -17.08
N SER A 796 15.00 -4.40 -18.05
CA SER A 796 15.61 -4.73 -19.34
C SER A 796 15.01 -3.90 -20.48
N ILE A 797 15.81 -3.59 -21.50
CA ILE A 797 15.37 -2.92 -22.73
C ILE A 797 15.27 -3.94 -23.86
N SER A 798 14.16 -3.97 -24.60
CA SER A 798 14.05 -4.74 -25.85
C SER A 798 14.05 -3.78 -27.05
N ILE A 799 15.02 -3.90 -27.97
CA ILE A 799 15.06 -3.12 -29.20
C ILE A 799 14.78 -4.01 -30.43
N ASP A 800 13.76 -3.64 -31.21
CA ASP A 800 13.28 -4.39 -32.38
C ASP A 800 13.04 -3.46 -33.59
N ASN A 801 12.79 -4.06 -34.76
CA ASN A 801 12.80 -3.47 -36.10
C ASN A 801 14.21 -3.00 -36.54
N GLU A 802 14.36 -2.66 -37.81
CA GLU A 802 15.67 -2.48 -38.47
C GLU A 802 16.25 -1.05 -38.31
N GLY A 803 15.78 -0.30 -37.30
CA GLY A 803 16.24 1.05 -37.00
C GLY A 803 17.45 1.11 -36.08
N THR A 804 17.84 2.34 -35.73
CA THR A 804 18.99 2.62 -34.85
C THR A 804 18.53 3.11 -33.48
N PHE A 805 19.07 2.50 -32.44
CA PHE A 805 18.97 2.92 -31.05
C PHE A 805 20.31 3.54 -30.63
N HIS A 806 20.36 4.87 -30.53
CA HIS A 806 21.60 5.64 -30.38
C HIS A 806 21.70 6.24 -28.96
N VAL A 807 22.62 5.74 -28.13
CA VAL A 807 22.77 6.20 -26.74
C VAL A 807 24.01 7.06 -26.59
N CYS A 808 23.82 8.36 -26.35
CA CYS A 808 24.88 9.37 -26.27
C CYS A 808 25.11 9.87 -24.84
N THR A 809 24.59 9.15 -23.86
CA THR A 809 24.66 9.47 -22.44
C THR A 809 25.52 8.46 -21.72
N THR A 810 26.16 8.87 -20.64
CA THR A 810 26.88 8.00 -19.69
C THR A 810 26.05 7.78 -18.43
N ASN A 811 26.51 6.94 -17.51
CA ASN A 811 25.83 6.67 -16.22
C ASN A 811 24.40 6.14 -16.34
N ASN A 812 24.08 5.46 -17.45
CA ASN A 812 22.78 4.84 -17.62
C ASN A 812 22.62 3.63 -16.69
N THR A 813 21.38 3.29 -16.34
CA THR A 813 21.07 2.13 -15.48
C THR A 813 20.05 1.21 -16.15
N TRP A 814 20.41 -0.07 -16.31
CA TRP A 814 19.51 -1.18 -16.70
C TRP A 814 20.19 -2.52 -16.43
N SER A 815 19.43 -3.62 -16.35
CA SER A 815 19.99 -4.96 -16.17
C SER A 815 20.43 -5.61 -17.48
N SER A 816 19.71 -5.36 -18.57
CA SER A 816 20.10 -5.87 -19.90
C SER A 816 19.49 -5.10 -21.05
N VAL A 817 20.11 -5.24 -22.23
CA VAL A 817 19.57 -4.77 -23.51
C VAL A 817 19.52 -5.93 -24.51
N GLY A 818 18.36 -6.12 -25.13
CA GLY A 818 18.08 -7.14 -26.14
C GLY A 818 18.10 -6.56 -27.55
N LEU A 819 19.06 -7.00 -28.38
CA LEU A 819 19.28 -6.59 -29.76
C LEU A 819 18.60 -7.57 -30.72
N TYR A 820 17.32 -7.38 -31.04
CA TYR A 820 16.56 -8.35 -31.84
C TYR A 820 16.79 -8.16 -33.34
N LYS A 821 16.46 -6.98 -33.86
CA LYS A 821 16.67 -6.57 -35.26
C LYS A 821 17.38 -5.23 -35.41
N SER A 822 17.44 -4.43 -34.35
CA SER A 822 17.95 -3.06 -34.38
C SER A 822 19.45 -2.98 -34.19
N VAL A 823 20.00 -1.82 -34.54
CA VAL A 823 21.36 -1.42 -34.20
C VAL A 823 21.36 -0.75 -32.84
N PHE A 824 22.19 -1.23 -31.90
CA PHE A 824 22.59 -0.40 -30.76
C PHE A 824 23.85 0.35 -31.13
N LEU A 825 23.75 1.68 -31.20
CA LEU A 825 24.83 2.58 -31.58
C LEU A 825 25.32 3.33 -30.34
N CYS A 826 26.56 3.10 -29.95
CA CYS A 826 27.22 3.84 -28.89
C CYS A 826 27.57 5.26 -29.35
N GLY A 827 27.18 6.24 -28.56
CA GLY A 827 27.51 7.66 -28.76
C GLY A 827 28.34 8.27 -27.64
N ALA A 828 28.71 7.49 -26.62
CA ALA A 828 29.54 7.92 -25.49
C ALA A 828 30.30 6.73 -24.86
N GLU A 829 31.42 7.01 -24.19
CA GLU A 829 32.17 6.04 -23.37
C GLU A 829 31.28 5.48 -22.26
N ASN A 830 31.29 4.16 -22.06
CA ASN A 830 30.49 3.49 -21.01
C ASN A 830 29.00 3.88 -21.03
N CYS A 831 28.41 4.03 -22.22
CA CYS A 831 26.98 4.22 -22.37
C CYS A 831 26.20 2.93 -22.03
N LEU A 832 26.83 1.76 -22.16
CA LEU A 832 26.36 0.50 -21.61
C LEU A 832 26.72 0.42 -20.11
N PRO A 833 25.77 0.15 -19.19
CA PRO A 833 26.05 -0.04 -17.77
C PRO A 833 26.95 -1.26 -17.55
N THR A 834 28.00 -1.09 -16.75
CA THR A 834 29.00 -2.12 -16.44
C THR A 834 28.41 -3.45 -15.96
N ASN A 835 27.39 -3.40 -15.10
CA ASN A 835 26.75 -4.60 -14.53
C ASN A 835 25.61 -5.14 -15.41
N SER A 836 25.34 -4.53 -16.57
CA SER A 836 24.33 -4.99 -17.52
C SER A 836 24.87 -6.07 -18.45
N PHE A 837 24.01 -6.80 -19.14
CA PHE A 837 24.42 -7.73 -20.19
C PHE A 837 23.68 -7.47 -21.51
N VAL A 838 24.30 -7.90 -22.62
CA VAL A 838 23.74 -7.74 -23.97
C VAL A 838 23.24 -9.09 -24.47
N THR A 839 21.96 -9.15 -24.84
CA THR A 839 21.34 -10.32 -25.47
C THR A 839 21.17 -10.07 -26.95
N PHE A 840 21.66 -10.96 -27.79
CA PHE A 840 21.46 -10.90 -29.23
C PHE A 840 20.35 -11.85 -29.67
N GLY A 841 19.44 -11.34 -30.49
CA GLY A 841 18.33 -12.10 -31.04
C GLY A 841 17.22 -12.47 -30.04
N VAL A 842 16.14 -12.99 -30.60
CA VAL A 842 14.91 -13.49 -29.98
C VAL A 842 14.38 -14.64 -30.85
N SER A 843 13.43 -15.43 -30.34
CA SER A 843 12.91 -16.63 -31.02
C SER A 843 12.57 -16.44 -32.51
N TYR A 844 12.05 -15.27 -32.89
CA TYR A 844 11.65 -14.96 -34.26
C TYR A 844 12.66 -14.10 -35.05
N ALA A 845 13.76 -13.63 -34.47
CA ALA A 845 14.72 -12.76 -35.17
C ALA A 845 16.13 -12.76 -34.55
N SER A 846 17.16 -12.82 -35.39
CA SER A 846 18.58 -12.82 -34.96
C SER A 846 19.45 -11.92 -35.86
N ARG A 847 19.04 -10.65 -36.01
CA ARG A 847 19.64 -9.70 -36.97
C ARG A 847 20.19 -8.40 -36.35
N GLY A 848 19.94 -8.16 -35.06
CA GLY A 848 20.47 -6.99 -34.35
C GLY A 848 21.97 -7.09 -34.11
N TYR A 849 22.64 -5.94 -34.03
CA TYR A 849 24.08 -5.86 -33.79
C TYR A 849 24.46 -4.65 -32.93
N LEU A 850 25.64 -4.75 -32.30
CA LEU A 850 26.23 -3.72 -31.45
C LEU A 850 27.32 -2.98 -32.21
N GLU A 851 27.18 -1.65 -32.33
CA GLU A 851 28.15 -0.75 -32.95
C GLU A 851 28.76 0.15 -31.87
N LEU A 852 30.04 -0.10 -31.54
CA LEU A 852 30.77 0.65 -30.50
C LEU A 852 31.17 2.05 -30.95
N ASN A 853 31.26 2.29 -32.27
CA ASN A 853 31.49 3.61 -32.85
C ASN A 853 32.70 4.39 -32.29
N GLY A 854 33.77 3.68 -31.94
CA GLY A 854 34.97 4.29 -31.35
C GLY A 854 34.93 4.54 -29.84
N PHE A 855 33.86 4.14 -29.15
CA PHE A 855 33.73 4.30 -27.69
C PHE A 855 33.95 2.99 -26.95
N ASN A 856 34.78 3.01 -25.90
CA ASN A 856 34.97 1.83 -25.07
C ASN A 856 33.74 1.57 -24.19
N GLN A 857 33.41 0.30 -24.03
CA GLN A 857 32.24 -0.15 -23.27
C GLN A 857 32.62 -1.23 -22.29
N GLN A 858 31.85 -1.32 -21.20
CA GLN A 858 31.99 -2.35 -20.19
C GLN A 858 30.62 -2.98 -19.95
N VAL A 859 30.54 -4.32 -19.99
CA VAL A 859 29.32 -5.08 -19.69
C VAL A 859 29.67 -6.35 -18.93
N LYS A 860 28.68 -6.99 -18.34
CA LYS A 860 28.84 -8.22 -17.56
C LYS A 860 29.17 -9.41 -18.46
N TYR A 861 28.36 -9.65 -19.48
CA TYR A 861 28.57 -10.70 -20.48
C TYR A 861 27.74 -10.44 -21.74
N LEU A 862 28.03 -11.23 -22.78
CA LEU A 862 27.21 -11.34 -23.98
C LEU A 862 26.47 -12.69 -23.96
N THR A 863 25.25 -12.70 -24.47
CA THR A 863 24.45 -13.91 -24.64
C THR A 863 23.60 -13.82 -25.89
N TYR A 864 22.93 -14.90 -26.27
CA TYR A 864 22.02 -14.91 -27.41
C TYR A 864 20.78 -15.75 -27.13
N THR A 865 19.70 -15.46 -27.86
CA THR A 865 18.51 -16.31 -27.92
C THR A 865 18.48 -16.98 -29.29
N PRO A 866 18.41 -18.33 -29.37
CA PRO A 866 18.32 -19.04 -30.64
C PRO A 866 17.06 -18.62 -31.41
N SER A 867 17.21 -18.37 -32.72
CA SER A 867 16.07 -18.17 -33.63
C SER A 867 15.91 -19.37 -34.55
N SER A 868 14.66 -19.76 -34.81
CA SER A 868 14.34 -20.82 -35.79
C SER A 868 14.33 -20.32 -37.24
N ASN A 869 14.29 -18.99 -37.46
CA ASN A 869 13.79 -18.42 -38.73
C ASN A 869 14.75 -17.43 -39.44
N ALA A 870 15.96 -17.20 -38.94
CA ALA A 870 16.84 -16.19 -39.53
C ALA A 870 18.34 -16.57 -39.47
N PRO A 871 19.17 -16.11 -40.42
CA PRO A 871 20.62 -16.23 -40.31
C PRO A 871 21.12 -15.49 -39.04
N THR A 872 22.18 -16.01 -38.43
CA THR A 872 22.84 -15.45 -37.24
C THR A 872 23.76 -14.29 -37.63
N ASN A 873 23.19 -13.10 -37.91
CA ASN A 873 23.98 -11.90 -38.19
C ASN A 873 24.09 -10.99 -36.96
N MET A 874 24.75 -11.51 -35.91
CA MET A 874 24.85 -10.87 -34.59
C MET A 874 26.26 -10.35 -34.36
N ALA A 875 26.56 -9.20 -34.98
CA ALA A 875 27.90 -8.61 -34.95
C ALA A 875 28.13 -7.74 -33.71
N VAL A 876 29.35 -7.75 -33.19
CA VAL A 876 29.93 -6.66 -32.41
C VAL A 876 30.96 -5.98 -33.30
N ARG A 877 30.75 -4.70 -33.61
CA ARG A 877 31.58 -3.96 -34.57
C ARG A 877 31.90 -2.55 -34.09
N SER A 878 32.93 -1.96 -34.68
CA SER A 878 33.30 -0.56 -34.41
C SER A 878 33.87 0.10 -35.66
N SER A 879 33.35 1.27 -36.00
CA SER A 879 33.85 2.13 -37.10
C SER A 879 35.24 2.74 -36.80
N ALA A 880 35.55 2.99 -35.53
CA ALA A 880 36.84 3.48 -35.02
C ALA A 880 37.38 2.52 -33.93
N PRO A 881 38.67 2.56 -33.56
CA PRO A 881 39.21 1.71 -32.49
C PRO A 881 38.40 1.84 -31.18
N ALA A 882 37.87 0.72 -30.69
CA ALA A 882 37.12 0.66 -29.44
C ALA A 882 37.32 -0.70 -28.75
N THR A 883 37.24 -0.73 -27.42
CA THR A 883 37.36 -1.95 -26.61
C THR A 883 36.03 -2.26 -25.91
N LEU A 884 35.54 -3.50 -26.08
CA LEU A 884 34.49 -4.07 -25.25
C LEU A 884 35.11 -4.89 -24.11
N THR A 885 34.83 -4.50 -22.87
CA THR A 885 35.30 -5.23 -21.68
C THR A 885 34.17 -6.04 -21.06
N LEU A 886 34.41 -7.33 -20.78
CA LEU A 886 33.50 -8.22 -20.08
C LEU A 886 33.97 -8.45 -18.64
N GLN A 887 33.18 -8.06 -17.63
CA GLN A 887 33.57 -8.16 -16.22
C GLN A 887 32.41 -8.35 -15.24
N GLY A 888 32.63 -9.05 -14.12
CA GLY A 888 31.63 -9.27 -13.06
C GLY A 888 30.74 -10.53 -13.20
N ASP A 889 31.00 -11.42 -14.15
CA ASP A 889 30.37 -12.74 -14.30
C ASP A 889 31.33 -13.89 -13.93
N THR A 890 30.76 -14.95 -13.36
CA THR A 890 31.50 -16.17 -12.93
C THR A 890 31.07 -17.42 -13.71
N GLY A 891 30.07 -17.31 -14.60
CA GLY A 891 29.50 -18.45 -15.32
C GLY A 891 30.14 -18.72 -16.67
N THR A 892 29.73 -19.81 -17.31
CA THR A 892 30.04 -20.09 -18.72
C THR A 892 28.94 -19.49 -19.61
N ARG A 893 29.32 -18.62 -20.54
CA ARG A 893 28.41 -17.92 -21.45
C ARG A 893 28.75 -18.30 -22.89
N VAL A 894 27.77 -18.89 -23.58
CA VAL A 894 27.92 -19.22 -24.99
C VAL A 894 27.46 -18.03 -25.83
N PHE A 895 28.26 -17.66 -26.82
CA PHE A 895 27.94 -16.60 -27.76
C PHE A 895 28.19 -17.06 -29.20
N ILE A 896 27.16 -16.98 -30.03
CA ILE A 896 27.19 -17.39 -31.45
C ILE A 896 27.35 -16.21 -32.42
N GLY A 897 27.60 -15.00 -31.89
CA GLY A 897 27.89 -13.82 -32.71
C GLY A 897 29.37 -13.72 -33.08
N TYR A 898 29.73 -12.67 -33.81
CA TYR A 898 31.10 -12.44 -34.31
C TYR A 898 31.57 -11.00 -34.08
N PHE A 899 32.88 -10.82 -34.06
CA PHE A 899 33.52 -9.50 -33.89
C PHE A 899 34.11 -9.03 -35.22
N THR A 900 33.92 -7.76 -35.57
CA THR A 900 34.47 -7.24 -36.83
C THR A 900 34.88 -5.78 -36.78
N ASN A 901 35.63 -5.33 -37.81
CA ASN A 901 36.24 -4.01 -37.91
C ASN A 901 37.19 -3.75 -36.72
N ARG A 902 37.20 -2.54 -36.15
CA ARG A 902 38.23 -2.09 -35.21
C ARG A 902 37.90 -2.40 -33.74
N VAL A 903 37.27 -3.55 -33.44
CA VAL A 903 36.85 -3.92 -32.07
C VAL A 903 37.90 -4.75 -31.36
N SER A 904 38.33 -4.28 -30.19
CA SER A 904 39.07 -5.09 -29.21
C SER A 904 38.14 -5.72 -28.18
N LEU A 905 38.47 -6.91 -27.69
CA LEU A 905 37.76 -7.59 -26.60
C LEU A 905 38.70 -7.74 -25.40
N CYS A 906 38.25 -7.33 -24.20
CA CYS A 906 38.93 -7.55 -22.94
C CYS A 906 38.05 -8.42 -22.03
N HIS A 907 38.50 -9.61 -21.65
CA HIS A 907 37.76 -10.54 -20.79
C HIS A 907 38.38 -10.56 -19.39
N ARG A 908 37.67 -10.01 -18.40
CA ARG A 908 38.03 -9.93 -16.97
C ARG A 908 37.15 -10.79 -16.08
N ASN A 909 36.18 -11.49 -16.65
CA ASN A 909 35.33 -12.43 -15.93
C ASN A 909 36.15 -13.62 -15.44
N THR A 910 35.83 -14.15 -14.26
CA THR A 910 36.40 -15.43 -13.79
C THR A 910 35.73 -16.64 -14.46
N GLY A 911 34.56 -16.43 -15.05
CA GLY A 911 33.86 -17.40 -15.88
C GLY A 911 34.44 -17.56 -17.30
N THR A 912 33.74 -18.34 -18.13
CA THR A 912 34.16 -18.64 -19.51
C THR A 912 33.27 -17.94 -20.54
N LEU A 913 33.86 -17.21 -21.49
CA LEU A 913 33.18 -16.85 -22.74
C LEU A 913 33.46 -17.96 -23.78
N ALA A 914 32.42 -18.68 -24.21
CA ALA A 914 32.50 -19.69 -25.25
C ALA A 914 31.95 -19.16 -26.57
N LEU A 915 32.85 -18.79 -27.47
CA LEU A 915 32.53 -18.43 -28.84
C LEU A 915 32.26 -19.72 -29.63
N THR A 916 31.09 -19.78 -30.28
CA THR A 916 30.67 -20.92 -31.11
C THR A 916 30.26 -20.44 -32.50
N GLY A 917 30.45 -21.27 -33.53
CA GLY A 917 30.34 -20.91 -34.94
C GLY A 917 29.14 -20.04 -35.34
N PRO A 918 29.39 -18.78 -35.74
CA PRO A 918 28.43 -17.94 -36.43
C PRO A 918 28.33 -18.36 -37.91
N THR A 919 27.41 -17.77 -38.67
CA THR A 919 27.44 -17.83 -40.14
C THR A 919 28.60 -17.04 -40.76
N SER A 920 29.38 -16.29 -39.95
CA SER A 920 30.47 -15.40 -40.35
C SER A 920 31.66 -15.49 -39.37
N ALA A 921 32.88 -15.29 -39.86
CA ALA A 921 34.10 -15.30 -39.05
C ALA A 921 34.26 -13.99 -38.25
N SER A 922 34.88 -14.04 -37.07
CA SER A 922 35.33 -12.80 -36.42
C SER A 922 36.61 -12.32 -37.10
N VAL A 923 36.53 -11.18 -37.80
CA VAL A 923 37.65 -10.56 -38.53
C VAL A 923 37.78 -9.12 -38.03
N THR A 924 38.72 -8.90 -37.11
CA THR A 924 38.94 -7.63 -36.41
C THR A 924 40.41 -7.26 -36.36
N ASP A 925 40.74 -5.99 -36.57
CA ASP A 925 42.08 -5.44 -36.35
C ASP A 925 42.32 -5.01 -34.89
N GLY A 926 41.32 -5.19 -34.00
CA GLY A 926 41.45 -4.97 -32.56
C GLY A 926 42.09 -6.16 -31.80
N GLU A 927 42.45 -5.91 -30.54
CA GLU A 927 43.18 -6.86 -29.68
C GLU A 927 42.23 -7.82 -28.95
N LEU A 928 42.71 -9.02 -28.61
CA LEU A 928 42.05 -9.91 -27.63
C LEU A 928 42.87 -9.93 -26.34
N ARG A 929 42.30 -9.43 -25.23
CA ARG A 929 42.89 -9.49 -23.88
C ARG A 929 42.10 -10.44 -23.00
N ILE A 930 42.79 -11.34 -22.30
CA ILE A 930 42.23 -12.24 -21.29
C ILE A 930 42.96 -11.97 -19.98
N GLU A 931 42.27 -11.37 -19.02
CA GLU A 931 42.83 -10.96 -17.72
C GLU A 931 42.33 -11.83 -16.56
N ALA A 932 41.29 -12.64 -16.76
CA ALA A 932 40.85 -13.69 -15.85
C ALA A 932 40.01 -14.74 -16.60
N GLY A 933 39.62 -15.83 -15.92
CA GLY A 933 38.67 -16.82 -16.45
C GLY A 933 39.12 -17.47 -17.75
N ALA A 934 38.21 -17.68 -18.70
CA ALA A 934 38.58 -18.25 -20.00
C ALA A 934 37.83 -17.65 -21.20
N VAL A 935 38.48 -17.60 -22.36
CA VAL A 935 37.83 -17.43 -23.67
C VAL A 935 38.08 -18.70 -24.47
N SER A 936 37.01 -19.39 -24.87
CA SER A 936 37.08 -20.65 -25.63
C SER A 936 36.45 -20.50 -27.01
N PHE A 937 37.16 -20.98 -28.04
CA PHE A 937 36.68 -21.09 -29.42
C PHE A 937 36.27 -22.53 -29.69
N ARG A 938 35.06 -22.73 -30.23
CA ARG A 938 34.49 -24.05 -30.54
C ARG A 938 33.66 -24.00 -31.83
N ASN A 939 33.40 -25.16 -32.44
CA ASN A 939 32.40 -25.32 -33.51
C ASN A 939 32.48 -24.28 -34.65
N GLY A 940 33.67 -23.95 -35.15
CA GLY A 940 33.86 -22.99 -36.26
C GLY A 940 34.00 -21.53 -35.84
N ALA A 941 34.06 -21.23 -34.53
CA ALA A 941 34.35 -19.88 -34.06
C ALA A 941 35.80 -19.46 -34.37
N THR A 942 35.97 -18.24 -34.86
CA THR A 942 37.27 -17.70 -35.24
C THR A 942 37.56 -16.36 -34.58
N TRP A 943 38.84 -16.03 -34.44
CA TRP A 943 39.35 -14.68 -34.16
C TRP A 943 40.52 -14.39 -35.10
N GLN A 944 40.29 -13.65 -36.18
CA GLN A 944 41.25 -13.38 -37.24
C GLN A 944 41.47 -11.88 -37.44
N GLY A 945 42.59 -11.50 -38.08
CA GLY A 945 42.94 -10.12 -38.37
C GLY A 945 43.64 -9.38 -37.22
N SER A 946 43.52 -9.88 -36.00
CA SER A 946 44.11 -9.27 -34.81
C SER A 946 45.63 -9.40 -34.83
N THR A 947 46.32 -8.30 -34.54
CA THR A 947 47.79 -8.32 -34.42
C THR A 947 48.25 -8.73 -33.03
N ASN A 948 47.41 -8.60 -31.99
CA ASN A 948 47.78 -8.86 -30.61
C ASN A 948 46.71 -9.67 -29.86
N ILE A 949 47.13 -10.80 -29.30
CA ILE A 949 46.38 -11.58 -28.32
C ILE A 949 47.21 -11.62 -27.03
N THR A 950 46.64 -11.18 -25.91
CA THR A 950 47.33 -11.13 -24.61
C THR A 950 46.55 -11.90 -23.56
N VAL A 951 47.22 -12.81 -22.86
CA VAL A 951 46.66 -13.56 -21.73
C VAL A 951 47.49 -13.20 -20.49
N THR A 952 46.93 -12.33 -19.65
CA THR A 952 47.57 -11.83 -18.42
C THR A 952 47.30 -12.76 -17.23
N ALA A 953 46.10 -13.33 -17.15
CA ALA A 953 45.74 -14.42 -16.25
C ALA A 953 44.48 -15.12 -16.81
N GLY A 954 44.36 -16.43 -16.60
CA GLY A 954 43.25 -17.22 -17.16
C GLY A 954 43.63 -18.07 -18.38
N THR A 955 42.65 -18.48 -19.17
CA THR A 955 42.79 -19.51 -20.21
C THR A 955 42.31 -19.05 -21.59
N LEU A 956 43.18 -19.13 -22.59
CA LEU A 956 42.81 -19.11 -24.01
C LEU A 956 42.62 -20.56 -24.50
N SER A 957 41.43 -20.91 -24.98
CA SER A 957 41.08 -22.30 -25.32
C SER A 957 40.59 -22.45 -26.76
N VAL A 958 41.05 -23.50 -27.45
CA VAL A 958 40.47 -23.98 -28.72
C VAL A 958 40.08 -25.43 -28.52
N GLU A 959 38.79 -25.70 -28.59
CA GLU A 959 38.24 -27.02 -28.24
C GLU A 959 38.02 -27.95 -29.43
N GLY A 960 38.35 -27.48 -30.64
CA GLY A 960 38.19 -28.24 -31.89
C GLY A 960 36.91 -27.90 -32.66
N GLY A 961 36.66 -28.67 -33.72
CA GLY A 961 35.65 -28.38 -34.75
C GLY A 961 36.25 -27.76 -36.01
N SER A 962 35.64 -28.04 -37.17
CA SER A 962 36.15 -27.55 -38.46
C SER A 962 36.16 -26.02 -38.50
N GLY A 963 37.31 -25.43 -38.85
CA GLY A 963 37.48 -23.99 -39.01
C GLY A 963 37.62 -23.18 -37.72
N THR A 964 37.62 -23.80 -36.53
CA THR A 964 37.85 -23.10 -35.26
C THR A 964 39.32 -22.65 -35.15
N THR A 965 39.59 -21.36 -34.87
CA THR A 965 40.98 -20.85 -34.70
C THR A 965 41.06 -19.50 -33.96
N PHE A 966 42.15 -19.26 -33.22
CA PHE A 966 42.58 -17.90 -32.84
C PHE A 966 43.88 -17.54 -33.58
N GLY A 967 43.86 -16.43 -34.32
CA GLY A 967 45.00 -15.93 -35.09
C GLY A 967 45.04 -16.38 -36.56
N GLY A 968 44.31 -17.43 -36.93
CA GLY A 968 44.20 -17.92 -38.30
C GLY A 968 45.08 -19.14 -38.58
N ASN A 969 44.63 -20.00 -39.49
CA ASN A 969 45.25 -21.26 -39.85
C ASN A 969 46.24 -21.16 -41.03
N ASP A 970 46.42 -19.96 -41.61
CA ASP A 970 47.31 -19.73 -42.74
C ASP A 970 48.63 -19.10 -42.27
N PRO A 971 49.75 -19.84 -42.35
CA PRO A 971 51.05 -19.37 -41.88
C PRO A 971 51.64 -18.20 -42.70
N GLU A 972 51.18 -17.96 -43.92
CA GLU A 972 51.71 -16.87 -44.77
C GLU A 972 51.13 -15.50 -44.41
N VAL A 973 49.89 -15.48 -43.91
CA VAL A 973 49.13 -14.25 -43.62
C VAL A 973 48.90 -14.00 -42.14
N ASN A 974 49.05 -14.99 -41.26
CA ASN A 974 48.87 -14.79 -39.83
C ASN A 974 49.92 -13.80 -39.28
N ARG A 975 49.44 -12.74 -38.62
CA ARG A 975 50.25 -11.64 -38.03
C ARG A 975 50.12 -11.58 -36.51
N THR A 976 49.49 -12.57 -35.90
CA THR A 976 49.14 -12.58 -34.48
C THR A 976 50.37 -12.70 -33.60
N GLN A 977 50.54 -11.76 -32.67
CA GLN A 977 51.48 -11.84 -31.55
C GLN A 977 50.75 -12.33 -30.31
N LEU A 978 51.18 -13.46 -29.75
CA LEU A 978 50.62 -14.04 -28.53
C LEU A 978 51.48 -13.69 -27.31
N ASN A 979 50.96 -12.88 -26.40
CA ASN A 979 51.66 -12.46 -25.18
C ASN A 979 51.08 -13.17 -23.97
N LEU A 980 51.91 -13.97 -23.29
CA LEU A 980 51.53 -14.77 -22.12
C LEU A 980 52.28 -14.29 -20.89
N THR A 981 51.68 -14.44 -19.71
CA THR A 981 52.36 -14.31 -18.42
C THR A 981 52.49 -15.67 -17.74
N SER A 982 53.20 -15.72 -16.62
CA SER A 982 53.26 -16.89 -15.73
C SER A 982 51.91 -17.31 -15.17
N ALA A 983 50.86 -16.50 -15.25
CA ALA A 983 49.52 -16.83 -14.80
C ALA A 983 48.58 -17.28 -15.93
N ALA A 984 49.06 -17.33 -17.17
CA ALA A 984 48.29 -17.71 -18.34
C ALA A 984 48.27 -19.23 -18.57
N THR A 985 47.17 -19.71 -19.17
CA THR A 985 47.01 -21.06 -19.71
C THR A 985 46.55 -21.00 -21.16
N VAL A 986 47.09 -21.87 -22.02
CA VAL A 986 46.63 -22.09 -23.39
C VAL A 986 46.17 -23.54 -23.53
N ASN A 987 44.89 -23.75 -23.81
CA ASN A 987 44.31 -25.08 -23.97
C ASN A 987 44.03 -25.39 -25.44
N LEU A 988 44.63 -26.45 -25.96
CA LEU A 988 44.40 -26.91 -27.34
C LEU A 988 43.92 -28.37 -27.31
N ALA A 989 42.69 -28.61 -27.77
CA ALA A 989 42.11 -29.94 -27.80
C ALA A 989 42.83 -30.90 -28.77
N ALA A 990 42.55 -32.19 -28.65
CA ALA A 990 43.14 -33.21 -29.52
C ALA A 990 42.87 -32.91 -31.01
N GLY A 991 43.93 -32.96 -31.83
CA GLY A 991 43.85 -32.66 -33.27
C GLY A 991 43.83 -31.17 -33.62
N VAL A 992 43.87 -30.27 -32.63
CA VAL A 992 43.98 -28.82 -32.86
C VAL A 992 45.45 -28.44 -33.12
N THR A 993 45.67 -27.66 -34.18
CA THR A 993 46.95 -27.00 -34.48
C THR A 993 46.69 -25.51 -34.71
N GLU A 994 47.27 -24.65 -33.88
CA GLU A 994 47.16 -23.19 -34.00
C GLU A 994 48.48 -22.56 -34.43
N TYR A 995 48.39 -21.41 -35.10
CA TYR A 995 49.55 -20.68 -35.59
C TYR A 995 49.59 -19.29 -34.97
N VAL A 996 50.78 -18.82 -34.63
CA VAL A 996 51.03 -17.42 -34.25
C VAL A 996 52.31 -16.93 -34.91
N ASN A 997 52.33 -15.65 -35.29
CA ASN A 997 53.50 -15.04 -35.92
C ASN A 997 54.67 -14.96 -34.94
N THR A 998 54.43 -14.50 -33.71
CA THR A 998 55.41 -14.47 -32.62
C THR A 998 54.71 -14.75 -31.28
N ALA A 999 55.46 -15.19 -30.26
CA ALA A 999 54.92 -15.34 -28.91
C ALA A 999 55.91 -14.91 -27.82
N THR A 1000 55.39 -14.42 -26.69
CA THR A 1000 56.17 -14.06 -25.50
C THR A 1000 55.61 -14.72 -24.24
N LEU A 1001 56.46 -14.99 -23.26
CA LEU A 1001 56.13 -15.45 -21.91
C LEU A 1001 56.85 -14.56 -20.89
N ASP A 1002 56.11 -13.85 -20.05
CA ASP A 1002 56.62 -12.86 -19.09
C ASP A 1002 57.53 -11.80 -19.74
N GLY A 1003 57.13 -11.36 -20.93
CA GLY A 1003 57.89 -10.41 -21.76
C GLY A 1003 59.12 -11.01 -22.45
N ARG A 1004 59.45 -12.29 -22.21
CA ARG A 1004 60.54 -13.00 -22.89
C ARG A 1004 60.04 -13.71 -24.15
N ARG A 1005 60.75 -13.55 -25.25
CA ARG A 1005 60.41 -14.19 -26.53
C ARG A 1005 60.51 -15.71 -26.46
N LEU A 1006 59.53 -16.38 -27.06
CA LEU A 1006 59.57 -17.82 -27.33
C LEU A 1006 60.26 -18.08 -28.69
N PRO A 1007 61.25 -18.99 -28.74
CA PRO A 1007 61.85 -19.43 -30.01
C PRO A 1007 60.85 -19.96 -31.05
N VAL A 1008 61.27 -20.04 -32.30
CA VAL A 1008 60.50 -20.75 -33.35
C VAL A 1008 60.40 -22.23 -32.99
N GLY A 1009 59.20 -22.80 -33.03
CA GLY A 1009 58.99 -24.22 -32.73
C GLY A 1009 57.54 -24.56 -32.37
N THR A 1010 57.33 -25.83 -32.00
CA THR A 1010 56.03 -26.32 -31.50
C THR A 1010 55.96 -26.27 -29.98
N TYR A 1011 54.85 -25.73 -29.45
CA TYR A 1011 54.57 -25.59 -28.02
C TYR A 1011 53.30 -26.33 -27.63
N GLY A 1012 53.30 -26.96 -26.46
CA GLY A 1012 52.14 -27.72 -25.98
C GLY A 1012 52.35 -28.33 -24.60
N SER A 1013 51.36 -29.10 -24.13
CA SER A 1013 51.45 -29.79 -22.84
C SER A 1013 52.44 -30.96 -22.90
N ALA A 1014 52.78 -31.54 -21.75
CA ALA A 1014 53.57 -32.78 -21.69
C ALA A 1014 52.96 -33.95 -22.51
N ALA A 1015 51.65 -33.92 -22.77
CA ALA A 1015 50.92 -34.93 -23.53
C ALA A 1015 50.75 -34.62 -25.03
N SER A 1016 51.22 -33.46 -25.52
CA SER A 1016 50.98 -32.97 -26.90
C SER A 1016 52.00 -33.45 -27.95
N GLY A 1017 53.16 -33.97 -27.52
CA GLY A 1017 54.26 -34.27 -28.43
C GLY A 1017 55.00 -33.04 -28.99
N ALA A 1018 54.71 -31.83 -28.49
CA ALA A 1018 55.40 -30.60 -28.89
C ALA A 1018 56.89 -30.56 -28.48
N GLN A 1019 57.71 -29.83 -29.24
CA GLN A 1019 59.14 -29.63 -29.00
C GLN A 1019 59.41 -28.93 -27.66
N HIS A 1020 58.59 -27.93 -27.34
CA HIS A 1020 58.67 -27.14 -26.12
C HIS A 1020 57.45 -27.42 -25.25
N GLN A 1021 57.66 -28.24 -24.21
CA GLN A 1021 56.60 -28.60 -23.27
C GLN A 1021 56.57 -27.63 -22.10
N SER A 1022 55.37 -27.21 -21.69
CA SER A 1022 55.19 -26.29 -20.58
C SER A 1022 53.87 -26.55 -19.86
N GLU A 1023 53.86 -26.36 -18.54
CA GLU A 1023 52.66 -26.42 -17.70
C GLU A 1023 51.62 -25.35 -18.07
N ARG A 1024 52.03 -24.32 -18.84
CA ARG A 1024 51.12 -23.28 -19.37
C ARG A 1024 50.24 -23.79 -20.50
N PHE A 1025 50.51 -24.97 -21.04
CA PHE A 1025 49.71 -25.57 -22.09
C PHE A 1025 48.95 -26.79 -21.56
N THR A 1026 47.68 -26.90 -21.93
CA THR A 1026 46.81 -28.04 -21.60
C THR A 1026 46.18 -28.64 -22.87
N GLY A 1027 45.68 -29.87 -22.76
CA GLY A 1027 45.19 -30.65 -23.91
C GLY A 1027 46.33 -31.30 -24.70
N THR A 1028 46.01 -31.96 -25.83
CA THR A 1028 46.99 -32.70 -26.66
C THR A 1028 47.24 -32.05 -28.03
N GLY A 1029 46.64 -30.89 -28.30
CA GLY A 1029 46.95 -30.07 -29.48
C GLY A 1029 48.26 -29.30 -29.36
N VAL A 1030 48.64 -28.62 -30.45
CA VAL A 1030 49.96 -27.96 -30.58
C VAL A 1030 49.82 -26.52 -31.10
N LEU A 1031 50.58 -25.60 -30.51
CA LEU A 1031 50.77 -24.23 -31.00
C LEU A 1031 52.07 -24.14 -31.80
N ILE A 1032 52.05 -23.52 -32.98
CA ILE A 1032 53.22 -23.28 -33.83
C ILE A 1032 53.60 -21.79 -33.76
N VAL A 1033 54.80 -21.50 -33.23
CA VAL A 1033 55.40 -20.16 -33.28
C VAL A 1033 56.25 -20.07 -34.54
N MET A 1034 55.82 -19.23 -35.49
CA MET A 1034 56.38 -19.22 -36.85
C MET A 1034 57.65 -18.39 -36.98
N ARG A 1035 57.80 -17.33 -36.18
CA ARG A 1035 58.95 -16.43 -36.22
C ARG A 1035 59.40 -16.06 -34.82
N GLU A 1036 60.69 -15.86 -34.68
CA GLU A 1036 61.22 -15.05 -33.59
C GLU A 1036 61.03 -13.58 -33.96
N GLU A 1037 60.53 -12.79 -33.01
CA GLU A 1037 60.44 -11.34 -33.19
C GLU A 1037 61.86 -10.79 -33.41
N ARG A 1038 62.20 -10.38 -34.64
CA ARG A 1038 63.49 -9.74 -34.93
C ARG A 1038 63.46 -8.35 -34.30
N THR A 1039 64.27 -8.12 -33.27
CA THR A 1039 64.66 -6.75 -32.91
C THR A 1039 65.29 -6.12 -34.15
N GLY A 1040 64.76 -5.00 -34.62
CA GLY A 1040 65.38 -4.26 -35.73
C GLY A 1040 66.83 -3.98 -35.40
N THR A 1041 67.74 -4.44 -36.25
CA THR A 1041 69.14 -4.03 -36.22
C THR A 1041 69.18 -2.56 -36.59
N LEU A 1042 69.42 -1.68 -35.62
CA LEU A 1042 69.75 -0.28 -35.88
C LEU A 1042 71.12 -0.24 -36.58
N PHE A 1043 71.15 -0.07 -37.90
CA PHE A 1043 72.38 0.29 -38.60
C PHE A 1043 72.60 1.79 -38.41
N THR A 1044 73.55 2.18 -37.58
CA THR A 1044 74.07 3.56 -37.58
C THR A 1044 75.12 3.66 -38.68
N LEU A 1045 74.76 4.17 -39.86
CA LEU A 1045 75.74 4.65 -40.82
C LEU A 1045 76.26 6.02 -40.34
N ARG A 1046 77.57 6.16 -40.22
CA ARG A 1046 78.25 7.46 -40.23
C ARG A 1046 78.50 7.91 -41.65
#